data_AF-A0A1Q7WZJ8-F1
#
_entry.id   AF-A0A1Q7WZJ8-F1
#
_cell.length_a   1.000
_cell.length_b   1.000
_cell.length_c   1.000
_cell.angle_alpha   90.00
_cell.angle_beta   90.00
_cell.angle_gamma   90.00
#
_symmetry.space_group_name_H-M   'P 1'
#
loop_
_entity.id
_entity.type
_entity.pdbx_description
1 polymer ?
#
loop_
_entity_poly.entity_id
_entity_poly.type
_entity_poly.pdbx_seq_one_letter_code
_entity_poly.pdbx_strand_id
1 'polypeptide(L)'
;MPRVIRVTATVACLAACLAASGARAAPHPGGLRIEVLSNRADVISGGDALVAVDLPGGVQPSQVRVTLGAADVTGQFAKRSNGRYEGLLTGLRGGGNVLTARAPGQSAAQIVIRNHSIGGPVLSGPQVRPWVCTNGSKQPKCDAPTTYEYQYKSSVDGQLHSYDPAHPPSDVATTTTQTGKTVPFIVRTETGYQDRDQYKIALLYQPGKPWAAWGPQPQFNHKLLITHGASCGIDHQSGNAPSVTGDTVGGSSPTTALGMGFAVMSTALDNAGHNCNLATEAESLVMAKEHLIESYGTLRYTIGTGCSGGSLVQQQVANAYPGIYQGILPQCSFPDAWSTGQQLAAYHFDRLYFENPSTWAPGVAWTPAQIAAVEGHPNHGNVIIFDTVYWTALADPTSGCAGVDPSNNYDPQTNPGGVRCTLADYMINVLGPRPQSVWSAPERQIGHGFAGLPISDVGVQFGLEALRKGEITPAQFVDLNAKIGGADIDLNHTTQRSDAGEPALRNVYRSGGVNETNNLTDVAIIDLRGPDPGAFHDVYRSWTIRARLERQEGHFPRNQVIWFGQTPLIGDPSYTTKGLQAMDRWLSAVDADHRSMSLAQKVSADRPTDVHDRCSAVDGVEQVSVPGVGPVCRLKELQTRFATPAMVAGESVATDINKCSLQPLRRSDYPIEFTDEEWAQLEAALPTGVCDWQRPGVDQRNTIPWLSYQDAGGQVVYGGRALGPAPGGSGGGWTSGTFSSWRGG
;
A
#
# COMPACT_ATOMS: atom_id res chain seq x y z
N MET A 1 -67.96 21.81 39.13
CA MET A 1 -67.71 22.65 40.32
C MET A 1 -67.50 21.72 41.51
N PRO A 2 -66.68 22.05 42.53
CA PRO A 2 -65.60 23.06 42.67
C PRO A 2 -64.27 22.38 43.15
N ARG A 3 -63.09 22.97 43.41
CA ARG A 3 -62.38 24.27 43.27
C ARG A 3 -60.88 23.92 43.51
N VAL A 4 -59.95 24.11 42.56
CA VAL A 4 -58.97 25.22 42.43
C VAL A 4 -58.17 25.56 43.69
N ILE A 5 -56.84 25.37 43.67
CA ILE A 5 -55.80 26.40 43.92
C ILE A 5 -54.58 26.11 43.02
N ARG A 6 -54.13 27.15 42.29
CA ARG A 6 -52.92 27.22 41.43
C ARG A 6 -51.74 27.78 42.23
N VAL A 7 -50.52 27.36 41.90
CA VAL A 7 -49.30 28.17 42.10
C VAL A 7 -48.50 28.17 40.79
N THR A 8 -48.33 29.36 40.24
CA THR A 8 -47.54 29.73 39.06
C THR A 8 -46.12 30.08 39.49
N ALA A 9 -45.12 29.62 38.75
CA ALA A 9 -43.76 30.18 38.79
C ALA A 9 -43.34 30.60 37.38
N THR A 10 -43.08 31.90 37.27
CA THR A 10 -42.67 32.65 36.08
C THR A 10 -41.13 32.72 36.06
N VAL A 11 -40.48 32.44 34.93
CA VAL A 11 -39.17 33.04 34.60
C VAL A 11 -39.13 33.39 33.12
N ALA A 12 -38.70 34.61 32.86
CA ALA A 12 -38.81 35.37 31.63
C ALA A 12 -37.89 34.88 30.50
N CYS A 13 -38.44 34.88 29.28
CA CYS A 13 -37.69 35.00 28.04
C CYS A 13 -37.15 36.42 27.89
N LEU A 14 -35.84 36.57 27.68
CA LEU A 14 -35.27 37.75 27.04
C LEU A 14 -34.65 37.32 25.71
N ALA A 15 -35.21 37.86 24.63
CA ALA A 15 -34.60 37.86 23.31
C ALA A 15 -33.61 39.03 23.22
N ALA A 16 -32.39 38.75 22.74
CA ALA A 16 -31.50 39.75 22.17
C ALA A 16 -30.72 39.12 21.01
N CYS A 17 -31.11 39.45 19.78
CA CYS A 17 -30.33 39.22 18.59
C CYS A 17 -29.07 40.10 18.61
N LEU A 18 -27.89 39.52 18.36
CA LEU A 18 -26.69 40.27 17.94
C LEU A 18 -25.84 39.39 17.00
N ALA A 19 -25.80 39.84 15.74
CA ALA A 19 -24.82 39.61 14.67
C ALA A 19 -23.86 38.41 14.79
N ALA A 20 -24.05 37.42 13.91
CA ALA A 20 -23.01 36.48 13.51
C ALA A 20 -21.98 37.19 12.61
N SER A 21 -21.01 37.86 13.23
CA SER A 21 -19.76 38.24 12.55
C SER A 21 -18.94 36.98 12.28
N GLY A 22 -18.59 36.76 11.01
CA GLY A 22 -17.74 35.65 10.58
C GLY A 22 -16.47 35.57 11.43
N ALA A 23 -16.26 34.41 12.05
CA ALA A 23 -15.03 34.09 12.75
C ALA A 23 -13.89 34.01 11.73
N ARG A 24 -13.26 35.15 11.43
CA ARG A 24 -11.85 35.16 11.07
C ARG A 24 -11.13 34.46 12.22
N ALA A 25 -10.37 33.41 11.91
CA ALA A 25 -9.45 32.81 12.85
C ALA A 25 -8.69 33.94 13.57
N ALA A 26 -8.75 33.95 14.91
CA ALA A 26 -7.99 34.91 15.70
C ALA A 26 -6.51 34.81 15.29
N PRO A 27 -5.79 35.93 15.08
CA PRO A 27 -4.36 35.87 14.84
C PRO A 27 -3.74 35.18 16.07
N HIS A 28 -3.07 34.05 15.87
CA HIS A 28 -2.20 33.49 16.89
C HIS A 28 -1.25 34.59 17.39
N PRO A 29 -0.89 34.62 18.70
CA PRO A 29 0.05 35.61 19.20
C PRO A 29 1.32 35.55 18.33
N GLY A 30 1.63 36.67 17.66
CA GLY A 30 2.65 36.73 16.63
C GLY A 30 4.02 36.28 17.15
N GLY A 31 4.60 35.28 16.50
CA GLY A 31 5.92 34.76 16.77
C GLY A 31 6.43 34.00 15.55
N LEU A 32 7.73 33.72 15.52
CA LEU A 32 8.30 32.91 14.45
C LEU A 32 7.65 31.51 14.45
N ARG A 33 7.57 30.87 13.28
CA ARG A 33 7.18 29.46 13.16
C ARG A 33 8.14 28.76 12.21
N ILE A 34 8.62 27.59 12.59
CA ILE A 34 9.44 26.74 11.71
C ILE A 34 8.53 25.70 11.06
N GLU A 35 8.71 25.48 9.77
CA GLU A 35 8.07 24.41 9.03
C GLU A 35 9.11 23.56 8.28
N VAL A 36 9.22 22.28 8.64
CA VAL A 36 9.95 21.28 7.85
C VAL A 36 9.04 20.88 6.69
N LEU A 37 9.47 21.21 5.46
CA LEU A 37 8.68 21.05 4.26
C LEU A 37 8.85 19.67 3.62
N SER A 38 10.05 19.10 3.66
CA SER A 38 10.38 17.90 2.90
C SER A 38 9.75 16.62 3.45
N ASN A 39 9.56 16.51 4.76
CA ASN A 39 8.92 15.34 5.38
C ASN A 39 8.38 15.65 6.79
N ARG A 40 7.84 14.65 7.49
CA ARG A 40 7.65 14.72 8.94
C ARG A 40 9.01 14.86 9.61
N ALA A 41 9.10 15.73 10.62
CA ALA A 41 10.37 16.02 11.26
C ALA A 41 10.94 14.82 12.05
N ASP A 42 10.16 13.77 12.32
CA ASP A 42 10.56 12.57 13.03
C ASP A 42 11.10 11.45 12.13
N VAL A 43 11.09 11.62 10.80
CA VAL A 43 11.47 10.59 9.82
C VAL A 43 12.34 11.13 8.67
N ILE A 44 13.03 12.26 8.89
CA ILE A 44 13.98 12.83 7.91
C ILE A 44 15.17 11.90 7.70
N SER A 45 15.72 11.88 6.49
CA SER A 45 16.86 11.07 6.07
C SER A 45 17.87 11.91 5.27
N GLY A 46 18.94 11.29 4.77
CA GLY A 46 19.86 11.96 3.83
C GLY A 46 20.81 13.01 4.41
N GLY A 47 20.55 13.56 5.60
CA GLY A 47 21.39 14.59 6.21
C GLY A 47 20.99 16.03 5.90
N ASP A 48 19.87 16.23 5.23
CA ASP A 48 19.30 17.55 4.98
C ASP A 48 17.77 17.58 5.12
N ALA A 49 17.20 18.77 5.06
CA ALA A 49 15.76 19.00 5.08
C ALA A 49 15.43 20.34 4.42
N LEU A 50 14.37 20.39 3.61
CA LEU A 50 13.85 21.68 3.15
C LEU A 50 13.06 22.34 4.29
N VAL A 51 13.44 23.55 4.71
CA VAL A 51 12.83 24.23 5.85
C VAL A 51 12.44 25.67 5.52
N ALA A 52 11.27 26.08 5.98
CA ALA A 52 10.83 27.46 5.99
C ALA A 52 10.68 28.01 7.42
N VAL A 53 10.85 29.32 7.57
CA VAL A 53 10.51 30.07 8.78
C VAL A 53 9.49 31.14 8.41
N ASP A 54 8.30 31.03 8.95
CA ASP A 54 7.27 32.06 8.80
C ASP A 54 7.62 33.26 9.68
N LEU A 55 7.69 34.44 9.07
CA LEU A 55 8.07 35.68 9.74
C LEU A 55 6.83 36.53 10.04
N PRO A 56 6.61 36.93 11.30
CA PRO A 56 5.55 37.88 11.65
C PRO A 56 5.69 39.22 10.90
N GLY A 57 4.57 39.92 10.74
CA GLY A 57 4.57 41.27 10.16
C GLY A 57 5.54 42.20 10.89
N GLY A 58 6.42 42.87 10.14
CA GLY A 58 7.42 43.80 10.66
C GLY A 58 8.79 43.18 10.98
N VAL A 59 8.91 41.84 11.01
CA VAL A 59 10.21 41.16 11.17
C VAL A 59 10.91 41.08 9.81
N GLN A 60 12.09 41.67 9.70
CA GLN A 60 12.90 41.58 8.50
C GLN A 60 13.77 40.32 8.52
N PRO A 61 14.00 39.64 7.38
CA PRO A 61 14.89 38.48 7.31
C PRO A 61 16.27 38.68 7.93
N SER A 62 16.84 39.89 7.81
CA SER A 62 18.14 40.25 8.39
C SER A 62 18.18 40.27 9.91
N GLN A 63 17.01 40.26 10.57
CA GLN A 63 16.88 40.23 12.02
C GLN A 63 16.70 38.80 12.56
N VAL A 64 16.54 37.82 11.68
CA VAL A 64 16.33 36.42 12.03
C VAL A 64 17.66 35.73 12.19
N ARG A 65 17.83 35.02 13.29
CA ARG A 65 18.95 34.10 13.52
C ARG A 65 18.43 32.68 13.62
N VAL A 66 19.01 31.78 12.84
CA VAL A 66 18.68 30.35 12.83
C VAL A 66 19.87 29.54 13.29
N THR A 67 19.68 28.68 14.29
CA THR A 67 20.75 27.82 14.83
C THR A 67 20.35 26.34 14.80
N LEU A 68 21.30 25.49 14.43
CA LEU A 68 21.21 24.04 14.54
C LEU A 68 22.04 23.58 15.75
N GLY A 69 21.38 23.33 16.87
CA GLY A 69 22.04 23.24 18.17
C GLY A 69 22.77 24.56 18.48
N ALA A 70 24.10 24.49 18.62
CA ALA A 70 24.94 25.65 18.84
C ALA A 70 25.47 26.31 17.55
N ALA A 71 25.36 25.63 16.40
CA ALA A 71 25.88 26.13 15.13
C ALA A 71 24.94 27.16 14.52
N ASP A 72 25.48 28.28 14.04
CA ASP A 72 24.72 29.28 13.29
C ASP A 72 24.57 28.83 11.84
N VAL A 73 23.32 28.62 11.41
CA VAL A 73 22.98 28.18 10.06
C VAL A 73 22.15 29.23 9.32
N THR A 74 22.08 30.46 9.84
CA THR A 74 21.30 31.57 9.25
C THR A 74 21.63 31.79 7.77
N GLY A 75 22.91 31.62 7.39
CA GLY A 75 23.37 31.79 6.01
C GLY A 75 22.79 30.80 4.99
N GLN A 76 22.16 29.71 5.44
CA GLN A 76 21.49 28.75 4.55
C GLN A 76 20.08 29.22 4.15
N PHE A 77 19.53 30.22 4.86
CA PHE A 77 18.19 30.73 4.66
C PHE A 77 18.20 32.09 3.97
N ALA A 78 17.25 32.28 3.05
CA ALA A 78 17.02 33.58 2.42
C ALA A 78 15.54 33.76 2.11
N LYS A 79 15.13 35.02 1.97
CA LYS A 79 13.81 35.33 1.43
C LYS A 79 13.82 34.99 -0.06
N ARG A 80 12.99 34.03 -0.47
CA ARG A 80 12.92 33.55 -1.86
C ARG A 80 11.87 34.31 -2.65
N SER A 81 11.81 34.04 -3.95
CA SER A 81 10.88 34.70 -4.89
C SER A 81 9.40 34.43 -4.56
N ASN A 82 9.10 33.31 -3.90
CA ASN A 82 7.76 32.98 -3.37
C ASN A 82 7.41 33.77 -2.09
N GLY A 83 8.33 34.61 -1.59
CA GLY A 83 8.15 35.43 -0.39
C GLY A 83 8.48 34.76 0.93
N ARG A 84 8.72 33.44 0.97
CA ARG A 84 9.08 32.68 2.18
C ARG A 84 10.55 32.87 2.54
N TYR A 85 10.86 32.82 3.83
CA TYR A 85 12.25 32.74 4.32
C TYR A 85 12.60 31.26 4.51
N GLU A 86 13.37 30.69 3.58
CA GLU A 86 13.54 29.24 3.47
C GLU A 86 14.94 28.86 2.97
N GLY A 87 15.33 27.62 3.25
CA GLY A 87 16.62 27.06 2.88
C GLY A 87 16.60 25.54 2.91
N LEU A 88 17.51 24.95 2.15
CA LEU A 88 17.88 23.54 2.31
C LEU A 88 18.84 23.46 3.49
N LEU A 89 18.34 23.02 4.64
CA LEU A 89 19.11 22.85 5.85
C LEU A 89 19.98 21.60 5.71
N THR A 90 21.29 21.76 5.59
CA THR A 90 22.24 20.64 5.49
C THR A 90 23.03 20.45 6.79
N GLY A 91 23.67 19.27 6.92
CA GLY A 91 24.53 18.96 8.06
C GLY A 91 23.79 18.38 9.26
N LEU A 92 22.60 17.81 9.04
CA LEU A 92 21.88 17.07 10.08
C LEU A 92 22.66 15.80 10.43
N ARG A 93 23.01 15.64 11.72
CA ARG A 93 23.61 14.41 12.21
C ARG A 93 22.55 13.34 12.42
N GLY A 94 22.94 12.06 12.39
CA GLY A 94 22.03 10.97 12.76
C GLY A 94 21.43 11.18 14.16
N GLY A 95 20.13 10.93 14.30
CA GLY A 95 19.35 11.18 15.52
C GLY A 95 18.77 12.59 15.60
N GLY A 96 18.55 13.08 16.82
CA GLY A 96 17.86 14.35 17.07
C GLY A 96 18.72 15.60 16.83
N ASN A 97 18.16 16.54 16.07
CA ASN A 97 18.71 17.85 15.74
C ASN A 97 17.74 18.94 16.17
N VAL A 98 18.20 19.92 16.95
CA VAL A 98 17.34 21.01 17.41
C VAL A 98 17.55 22.22 16.52
N LEU A 99 16.53 22.60 15.74
CA LEU A 99 16.55 23.82 14.94
C LEU A 99 15.80 24.92 15.71
N THR A 100 16.42 26.08 15.87
CA THR A 100 15.84 27.24 16.58
C THR A 100 15.91 28.49 15.72
N ALA A 101 14.81 29.22 15.60
CA ALA A 101 14.74 30.52 14.95
C ALA A 101 14.41 31.61 15.98
N ARG A 102 15.16 32.72 15.95
CA ARG A 102 15.02 33.85 16.90
C ARG A 102 15.01 35.17 16.14
N ALA A 103 14.21 36.12 16.61
CA ALA A 103 14.22 37.50 16.16
C ALA A 103 13.95 38.45 17.34
N PRO A 104 14.47 39.69 17.34
CA PRO A 104 14.22 40.66 18.40
C PRO A 104 12.72 40.89 18.65
N GLY A 105 12.32 40.86 19.92
CA GLY A 105 10.93 41.10 20.32
C GLY A 105 9.94 39.99 19.94
N GLN A 106 10.42 38.85 19.40
CA GLN A 106 9.59 37.70 19.05
C GLN A 106 9.90 36.51 19.95
N SER A 107 8.89 35.67 20.20
CA SER A 107 9.10 34.35 20.78
C SER A 107 9.93 33.48 19.82
N ALA A 108 10.90 32.75 20.38
CA ALA A 108 11.70 31.82 19.59
C ALA A 108 10.85 30.63 19.13
N ALA A 109 11.06 30.20 17.90
CA ALA A 109 10.51 28.96 17.37
C ALA A 109 11.55 27.85 17.49
N GLN A 110 11.13 26.63 17.83
CA GLN A 110 12.01 25.48 17.94
C GLN A 110 11.31 24.23 17.42
N ILE A 111 12.05 23.38 16.70
CA ILE A 111 11.60 22.05 16.28
C ILE A 111 12.74 21.04 16.43
N VAL A 112 12.41 19.79 16.73
CA VAL A 112 13.35 18.67 16.71
C VAL A 112 13.20 17.92 15.39
N ILE A 113 14.29 17.83 14.64
CA ILE A 113 14.40 17.05 13.41
C ILE A 113 15.21 15.79 13.70
N ARG A 114 14.61 14.63 13.57
CA ARG A 114 15.29 13.33 13.65
C ARG A 114 15.74 12.95 12.26
N ASN A 115 17.06 12.90 12.07
CA ASN A 115 17.68 12.49 10.81
C ASN A 115 18.14 11.03 10.87
N HIS A 116 17.91 10.31 9.78
CA HIS A 116 18.31 8.93 9.55
C HIS A 116 19.36 8.86 8.43
N SER A 117 20.00 7.70 8.30
CA SER A 117 20.95 7.47 7.21
C SER A 117 20.20 7.34 5.87
N ILE A 118 20.79 7.84 4.78
CA ILE A 118 20.21 7.70 3.43
C ILE A 118 19.99 6.23 3.02
N GLY A 119 20.77 5.31 3.57
CA GLY A 119 20.60 3.88 3.36
C GLY A 119 19.66 3.20 4.36
N GLY A 120 18.80 3.93 5.09
CA GLY A 120 17.86 3.38 6.07
C GLY A 120 18.52 2.81 7.34
N PRO A 121 17.78 2.17 8.26
CA PRO A 121 16.32 2.20 8.33
C PRO A 121 15.78 3.49 8.96
N VAL A 122 14.60 3.90 8.53
CA VAL A 122 13.80 5.01 9.07
C VAL A 122 12.65 4.47 9.92
N LEU A 123 11.82 3.61 9.34
CA LEU A 123 10.57 3.06 9.85
C LEU A 123 10.60 1.53 9.97
N SER A 124 11.20 0.84 8.99
CA SER A 124 11.14 -0.61 8.74
C SER A 124 11.82 -1.48 9.80
N GLY A 125 12.61 -0.86 10.68
CA GLY A 125 13.38 -1.54 11.71
C GLY A 125 14.69 -2.12 11.18
N PRO A 126 15.34 -3.05 11.91
CA PRO A 126 16.58 -3.65 11.45
C PRO A 126 16.43 -4.25 10.04
N GLN A 127 17.28 -3.79 9.13
CA GLN A 127 17.22 -4.18 7.72
C GLN A 127 17.50 -5.67 7.52
N VAL A 128 16.87 -6.24 6.49
CA VAL A 128 17.04 -7.64 6.07
C VAL A 128 18.52 -7.97 5.84
N ARG A 129 18.96 -9.13 6.34
CA ARG A 129 20.33 -9.65 6.20
C ARG A 129 20.31 -11.13 5.79
N PRO A 130 21.31 -11.61 5.03
CA PRO A 130 22.41 -10.86 4.41
C PRO A 130 21.91 -9.88 3.33
N TRP A 131 22.79 -9.00 2.83
CA TRP A 131 22.46 -8.09 1.75
C TRP A 131 23.64 -7.88 0.81
N VAL A 132 23.40 -7.96 -0.51
CA VAL A 132 24.43 -7.79 -1.54
C VAL A 132 24.19 -6.51 -2.36
N CYS A 133 25.17 -5.62 -2.43
CA CYS A 133 25.11 -4.44 -3.30
C CYS A 133 25.50 -4.81 -4.74
N THR A 134 24.53 -4.88 -5.63
CA THR A 134 24.71 -5.19 -7.07
C THR A 134 25.14 -3.97 -7.89
N ASN A 135 25.05 -2.77 -7.31
CA ASN A 135 25.45 -1.51 -7.93
C ASN A 135 26.97 -1.24 -7.90
N GLY A 136 27.78 -2.19 -7.42
CA GLY A 136 29.22 -2.06 -7.29
C GLY A 136 29.69 -1.18 -6.11
N SER A 137 28.76 -0.68 -5.29
CA SER A 137 29.10 0.05 -4.07
C SER A 137 29.77 -0.87 -3.06
N LYS A 138 30.83 -0.35 -2.42
CA LYS A 138 31.50 -1.00 -1.29
C LYS A 138 30.97 -0.51 0.06
N GLN A 139 30.03 0.44 0.04
CA GLN A 139 29.42 0.95 1.25
C GLN A 139 28.45 -0.11 1.81
N PRO A 140 28.37 -0.28 3.14
CA PRO A 140 27.49 -1.30 3.75
C PRO A 140 26.01 -1.16 3.41
N LYS A 141 25.58 0.01 2.94
CA LYS A 141 24.19 0.32 2.59
C LYS A 141 23.98 0.64 1.12
N CYS A 142 24.89 0.18 0.27
CA CYS A 142 24.84 0.35 -1.18
C CYS A 142 24.77 1.81 -1.66
N ASP A 143 25.12 2.79 -0.82
CA ASP A 143 25.13 4.21 -1.18
C ASP A 143 25.96 4.43 -2.46
N ALA A 144 25.43 5.19 -3.40
CA ALA A 144 26.09 5.54 -4.66
C ALA A 144 25.75 6.97 -5.10
N PRO A 145 26.64 7.67 -5.81
CA PRO A 145 26.38 9.01 -6.33
C PRO A 145 25.21 9.02 -7.32
N THR A 146 24.41 10.09 -7.25
CA THR A 146 23.34 10.36 -8.20
C THR A 146 23.88 10.59 -9.62
N THR A 147 23.24 10.01 -10.62
CA THR A 147 23.52 10.22 -12.05
C THR A 147 22.31 10.82 -12.77
N TYR A 148 22.56 11.44 -13.93
CA TYR A 148 21.53 12.07 -14.74
C TYR A 148 21.61 11.61 -16.19
N GLU A 149 20.46 11.24 -16.73
CA GLU A 149 20.26 10.96 -18.15
C GLU A 149 19.24 11.94 -18.73
N TYR A 150 19.38 12.26 -20.01
CA TYR A 150 18.48 13.15 -20.71
C TYR A 150 17.90 12.44 -21.92
N GLN A 151 16.59 12.57 -22.10
CA GLN A 151 15.85 12.08 -23.25
C GLN A 151 15.01 13.21 -23.84
N TYR A 152 14.64 13.11 -25.11
CA TYR A 152 13.68 14.00 -25.73
C TYR A 152 12.63 13.20 -26.49
N LYS A 153 11.42 13.74 -26.60
CA LYS A 153 10.39 13.17 -27.47
C LYS A 153 10.60 13.68 -28.89
N SER A 154 10.81 12.80 -29.86
CA SER A 154 10.93 13.21 -31.26
C SER A 154 9.58 13.65 -31.81
N SER A 155 9.58 14.73 -32.59
CA SER A 155 8.43 15.22 -33.34
C SER A 155 8.14 14.40 -34.61
N VAL A 156 9.06 13.50 -34.99
CA VAL A 156 8.94 12.63 -36.17
C VAL A 156 8.19 11.35 -35.85
N ASP A 157 8.60 10.62 -34.82
CA ASP A 157 8.04 9.30 -34.47
C ASP A 157 7.27 9.27 -33.14
N GLY A 158 7.33 10.34 -32.36
CA GLY A 158 6.67 10.44 -31.05
C GLY A 158 7.29 9.60 -29.94
N GLN A 159 8.47 9.01 -30.14
CA GLN A 159 9.19 8.18 -29.17
C GLN A 159 10.23 9.00 -28.39
N LEU A 160 10.69 8.44 -27.26
CA LEU A 160 11.78 9.01 -26.47
C LEU A 160 13.13 8.52 -27.01
N HIS A 161 14.03 9.45 -27.28
CA HIS A 161 15.40 9.21 -27.74
C HIS A 161 16.40 9.90 -26.80
N SER A 162 17.66 9.47 -26.80
CA SER A 162 18.71 10.12 -26.00
C SER A 162 18.91 11.57 -26.42
N TYR A 163 19.05 12.47 -25.45
CA TYR A 163 19.29 13.90 -25.65
C TYR A 163 20.68 14.26 -25.15
N ASP A 164 21.53 14.81 -26.01
CA ASP A 164 22.79 15.44 -25.60
C ASP A 164 22.58 16.96 -25.47
N PRO A 165 22.63 17.54 -24.25
CA PRO A 165 22.51 18.98 -24.08
C PRO A 165 23.56 19.81 -24.82
N ALA A 166 24.72 19.24 -25.14
CA ALA A 166 25.77 19.92 -25.92
C ALA A 166 25.52 19.89 -27.44
N HIS A 167 24.77 18.88 -27.92
CA HIS A 167 24.45 18.69 -29.34
C HIS A 167 22.95 18.40 -29.49
N PRO A 168 22.08 19.41 -29.25
CA PRO A 168 20.64 19.21 -29.23
C PRO A 168 20.12 18.75 -30.61
N PRO A 169 19.28 17.70 -30.68
CA PRO A 169 18.60 17.28 -31.90
C PRO A 169 17.69 18.37 -32.47
N SER A 170 17.47 18.36 -33.79
CA SER A 170 16.65 19.38 -34.47
C SER A 170 15.14 19.08 -34.42
N ASP A 171 14.75 17.86 -34.07
CA ASP A 171 13.39 17.35 -34.14
C ASP A 171 12.72 17.20 -32.76
N VAL A 172 13.18 17.95 -31.75
CA VAL A 172 12.57 17.92 -30.41
C VAL A 172 11.11 18.41 -30.44
N ALA A 173 10.17 17.54 -30.06
CA ALA A 173 8.76 17.90 -29.91
C ALA A 173 8.56 18.91 -28.77
N THR A 174 7.42 19.61 -28.78
CA THR A 174 7.02 20.49 -27.67
C THR A 174 5.80 19.91 -26.95
N THR A 175 5.61 20.31 -25.70
CA THR A 175 4.39 20.04 -24.93
C THR A 175 3.94 21.29 -24.20
N THR A 176 2.64 21.38 -23.92
CA THR A 176 2.07 22.42 -23.05
C THR A 176 1.57 21.77 -21.78
N THR A 177 2.16 22.15 -20.65
CA THR A 177 1.76 21.62 -19.34
C THR A 177 0.41 22.16 -18.91
N GLN A 178 -0.18 21.57 -17.87
CA GLN A 178 -1.47 22.00 -17.34
C GLN A 178 -1.46 23.42 -16.75
N THR A 179 -0.29 23.98 -16.47
CA THR A 179 -0.11 25.38 -16.04
C THR A 179 0.00 26.34 -17.23
N GLY A 180 -0.18 25.86 -18.47
CA GLY A 180 -0.11 26.65 -19.70
C GLY A 180 1.32 26.95 -20.16
N LYS A 181 2.33 26.22 -19.68
CA LYS A 181 3.72 26.42 -20.07
C LYS A 181 4.07 25.51 -21.25
N THR A 182 4.39 26.13 -22.39
CA THR A 182 4.90 25.42 -23.56
C THR A 182 6.42 25.31 -23.47
N VAL A 183 6.95 24.08 -23.50
CA VAL A 183 8.38 23.77 -23.39
C VAL A 183 8.77 22.67 -24.37
N PRO A 184 10.07 22.53 -24.74
CA PRO A 184 10.56 21.32 -25.37
C PRO A 184 10.28 20.10 -24.49
N PHE A 185 9.87 18.99 -25.09
CA PHE A 185 9.67 17.72 -24.40
C PHE A 185 11.05 17.06 -24.19
N ILE A 186 11.82 17.61 -23.26
CA ILE A 186 13.09 17.06 -22.80
C ILE A 186 12.86 16.57 -21.38
N VAL A 187 13.19 15.31 -21.13
CA VAL A 187 13.09 14.65 -19.83
C VAL A 187 14.49 14.55 -19.25
N ARG A 188 14.66 14.97 -18.00
CA ARG A 188 15.83 14.60 -17.20
C ARG A 188 15.41 13.49 -16.25
N THR A 189 16.09 12.36 -16.32
CA THR A 189 15.95 11.26 -15.37
C THR A 189 17.14 11.27 -14.44
N GLU A 190 16.87 11.46 -13.15
CA GLU A 190 17.80 11.24 -12.07
C GLU A 190 17.74 9.77 -11.61
N THR A 191 18.90 9.16 -11.38
CA THR A 191 19.01 7.83 -10.74
C THR A 191 19.92 7.95 -9.52
N GLY A 192 19.48 7.46 -8.37
CA GLY A 192 20.27 7.43 -7.15
C GLY A 192 20.00 6.16 -6.33
N TYR A 193 20.58 6.09 -5.13
CA TYR A 193 20.40 4.97 -4.22
C TYR A 193 20.03 5.46 -2.81
N GLN A 194 19.02 4.84 -2.23
CA GLN A 194 18.53 5.09 -0.87
C GLN A 194 17.90 3.80 -0.32
N ASP A 195 17.87 3.62 0.99
CA ASP A 195 17.42 2.37 1.64
C ASP A 195 18.03 1.09 1.03
N ARG A 196 19.30 1.20 0.61
CA ARG A 196 20.09 0.17 -0.08
C ARG A 196 19.69 -0.15 -1.53
N ASP A 197 18.80 0.64 -2.10
CA ASP A 197 18.15 0.35 -3.37
C ASP A 197 18.06 1.53 -4.32
N GLN A 198 17.90 1.25 -5.61
CA GLN A 198 17.81 2.29 -6.63
C GLN A 198 16.48 3.06 -6.52
N TYR A 199 16.53 4.38 -6.68
CA TYR A 199 15.37 5.20 -7.01
C TYR A 199 15.59 5.91 -8.36
N LYS A 200 14.48 6.30 -8.99
CA LYS A 200 14.48 7.15 -10.19
C LYS A 200 13.47 8.28 -10.05
N ILE A 201 13.83 9.46 -10.56
CA ILE A 201 12.96 10.63 -10.65
C ILE A 201 13.09 11.24 -12.06
N ALA A 202 11.99 11.37 -12.79
CA ALA A 202 11.94 12.03 -14.09
C ALA A 202 11.07 13.30 -14.04
N LEU A 203 11.55 14.37 -14.68
CA LEU A 203 10.78 15.60 -14.89
C LEU A 203 11.05 16.17 -16.29
N LEU A 204 10.10 16.97 -16.79
CA LEU A 204 10.40 17.88 -17.90
C LEU A 204 11.48 18.88 -17.49
N TYR A 205 12.50 19.03 -18.32
CA TYR A 205 13.69 19.81 -18.04
C TYR A 205 13.98 20.83 -19.15
N GLN A 206 14.24 22.07 -18.78
CA GLN A 206 14.75 23.09 -19.70
C GLN A 206 16.26 23.25 -19.49
N PRO A 207 17.10 22.81 -20.45
CA PRO A 207 18.55 22.96 -20.36
C PRO A 207 18.99 24.42 -20.14
N GLY A 208 20.00 24.61 -19.29
CA GLY A 208 20.55 25.93 -18.97
C GLY A 208 19.69 26.82 -18.06
N LYS A 209 18.53 26.34 -17.60
CA LYS A 209 17.71 27.04 -16.59
C LYS A 209 18.00 26.50 -15.19
N PRO A 210 18.15 27.36 -14.17
CA PRO A 210 18.39 26.92 -12.81
C PRO A 210 17.20 26.11 -12.28
N TRP A 211 17.48 25.21 -11.33
CA TRP A 211 16.48 24.51 -10.55
C TRP A 211 16.91 24.50 -9.08
N ALA A 212 16.00 24.86 -8.19
CA ALA A 212 16.15 24.69 -6.75
C ALA A 212 14.79 24.32 -6.15
N ALA A 213 14.76 23.67 -4.98
CA ALA A 213 13.52 23.27 -4.31
C ALA A 213 12.50 24.40 -4.12
N TRP A 214 12.99 25.59 -3.73
CA TRP A 214 12.17 26.79 -3.55
C TRP A 214 11.91 27.58 -4.84
N GLY A 215 12.49 27.16 -5.96
CA GLY A 215 12.38 27.81 -7.26
C GLY A 215 12.43 26.78 -8.39
N PRO A 216 11.46 25.85 -8.47
CA PRO A 216 11.38 24.90 -9.56
C PRO A 216 11.22 25.61 -10.90
N GLN A 217 11.60 24.92 -11.98
CA GLN A 217 11.32 25.44 -13.31
C GLN A 217 9.78 25.49 -13.54
N PRO A 218 9.25 26.50 -14.25
CA PRO A 218 7.81 26.79 -14.25
C PRO A 218 6.90 25.70 -14.84
N GLN A 219 7.46 24.75 -15.59
CA GLN A 219 6.70 23.63 -16.15
C GLN A 219 6.34 22.56 -15.10
N PHE A 220 7.07 22.48 -13.97
CA PHE A 220 6.70 21.58 -12.90
C PHE A 220 5.41 22.08 -12.23
N ASN A 221 4.38 21.27 -12.26
CA ASN A 221 3.05 21.62 -11.75
C ASN A 221 2.84 21.22 -10.28
N HIS A 222 3.91 20.78 -9.60
CA HIS A 222 3.91 20.30 -8.23
C HIS A 222 3.08 19.03 -8.00
N LYS A 223 2.90 18.19 -9.02
CA LYS A 223 2.18 16.91 -8.90
C LYS A 223 3.16 15.76 -9.15
N LEU A 224 2.92 14.64 -8.48
CA LEU A 224 3.76 13.44 -8.57
C LEU A 224 2.95 12.24 -9.04
N LEU A 225 3.48 11.50 -10.01
CA LEU A 225 3.05 10.14 -10.34
C LEU A 225 4.12 9.16 -9.87
N ILE A 226 3.73 8.13 -9.12
CA ILE A 226 4.63 7.06 -8.68
C ILE A 226 4.31 5.79 -9.46
N THR A 227 5.30 5.25 -10.17
CA THR A 227 5.21 3.97 -10.85
C THR A 227 5.75 2.85 -9.96
N HIS A 228 5.04 1.72 -9.96
CA HIS A 228 5.38 0.54 -9.16
C HIS A 228 5.72 -0.64 -10.08
N GLY A 229 6.43 -1.63 -9.55
CA GLY A 229 6.70 -2.87 -10.27
C GLY A 229 5.53 -3.84 -10.25
N ALA A 230 5.84 -5.14 -10.24
CA ALA A 230 4.85 -6.24 -10.26
C ALA A 230 5.40 -7.45 -9.50
N SER A 231 4.62 -8.53 -9.40
CA SER A 231 4.96 -9.75 -8.63
C SER A 231 5.10 -9.52 -7.12
N CYS A 232 5.67 -10.47 -6.39
CA CYS A 232 5.98 -10.41 -4.97
C CYS A 232 7.24 -11.26 -4.75
N GLY A 233 8.27 -10.71 -4.10
CA GLY A 233 9.59 -11.29 -3.95
C GLY A 233 10.28 -10.86 -2.65
N ILE A 234 11.42 -11.48 -2.38
CA ILE A 234 12.11 -11.46 -1.08
C ILE A 234 13.63 -11.41 -1.29
N ASP A 235 14.10 -10.56 -2.20
CA ASP A 235 15.50 -10.49 -2.55
C ASP A 235 16.36 -9.95 -1.39
N HIS A 236 17.57 -10.48 -1.26
CA HIS A 236 18.61 -10.07 -0.30
C HIS A 236 19.75 -9.30 -1.01
N GLN A 237 19.41 -8.47 -1.97
CA GLN A 237 20.38 -7.72 -2.77
C GLN A 237 19.76 -6.43 -3.27
N SER A 238 20.54 -5.43 -3.70
CA SER A 238 19.96 -4.24 -4.31
C SER A 238 19.36 -4.55 -5.69
N GLY A 239 18.22 -3.93 -6.00
CA GLY A 239 17.48 -4.01 -7.25
C GLY A 239 17.46 -2.70 -8.05
N ASN A 240 16.76 -2.74 -9.19
CA ASN A 240 16.57 -1.61 -10.08
C ASN A 240 15.15 -1.05 -9.94
N ALA A 241 15.02 0.28 -9.99
CA ALA A 241 13.73 0.93 -9.92
C ALA A 241 12.93 0.72 -11.21
N PRO A 242 11.58 0.61 -11.11
CA PRO A 242 10.67 0.61 -12.25
C PRO A 242 10.91 1.77 -13.24
N SER A 243 10.27 1.68 -14.40
CA SER A 243 10.36 2.75 -15.40
C SER A 243 9.62 4.01 -14.92
N VAL A 244 10.22 5.18 -15.15
CA VAL A 244 9.61 6.51 -14.94
C VAL A 244 9.13 7.14 -16.25
N THR A 245 9.18 6.40 -17.36
CA THR A 245 8.73 6.85 -18.69
C THR A 245 7.72 5.91 -19.36
N GLY A 246 7.53 4.69 -18.85
CA GLY A 246 6.55 3.72 -19.36
C GLY A 246 5.84 2.96 -18.24
N ASP A 247 4.62 2.48 -18.53
CA ASP A 247 3.84 1.64 -17.61
C ASP A 247 4.35 0.19 -17.58
N THR A 248 4.16 -0.50 -16.44
CA THR A 248 4.60 -1.89 -16.23
C THR A 248 3.94 -2.91 -17.17
N VAL A 249 2.66 -2.71 -17.51
CA VAL A 249 1.88 -3.62 -18.36
C VAL A 249 1.50 -3.01 -19.71
N GLY A 250 2.39 -2.18 -20.25
CA GLY A 250 2.12 -1.40 -21.46
C GLY A 250 1.19 -0.23 -21.18
N GLY A 251 1.40 0.87 -21.91
CA GLY A 251 0.73 2.14 -21.65
C GLY A 251 1.73 3.30 -21.64
N SER A 252 1.19 4.51 -21.54
CA SER A 252 1.97 5.74 -21.64
C SER A 252 1.64 6.74 -20.54
N SER A 253 1.09 6.27 -19.41
CA SER A 253 0.71 7.15 -18.30
C SER A 253 1.89 7.97 -17.77
N PRO A 254 3.13 7.44 -17.63
CA PRO A 254 4.26 8.22 -17.14
C PRO A 254 4.72 9.29 -18.12
N THR A 255 4.87 8.94 -19.41
CA THR A 255 5.20 9.94 -20.45
C THR A 255 4.08 10.98 -20.59
N THR A 256 2.81 10.59 -20.41
CA THR A 256 1.69 11.55 -20.39
C THR A 256 1.77 12.48 -19.18
N ALA A 257 2.06 11.95 -17.99
CA ALA A 257 2.24 12.74 -16.77
C ALA A 257 3.36 13.78 -16.92
N LEU A 258 4.50 13.37 -17.48
CA LEU A 258 5.60 14.27 -17.82
C LEU A 258 5.11 15.40 -18.73
N GLY A 259 4.40 15.06 -19.82
CA GLY A 259 3.81 16.06 -20.73
C GLY A 259 2.85 17.05 -20.05
N MET A 260 2.12 16.60 -19.02
CA MET A 260 1.22 17.42 -18.20
C MET A 260 1.95 18.31 -17.17
N GLY A 261 3.25 18.08 -16.95
CA GLY A 261 4.11 18.82 -16.02
C GLY A 261 4.33 18.14 -14.67
N PHE A 262 3.96 16.87 -14.52
CA PHE A 262 4.21 16.09 -13.30
C PHE A 262 5.69 15.73 -13.19
N ALA A 263 6.15 15.49 -11.96
CA ALA A 263 7.27 14.60 -11.74
C ALA A 263 6.79 13.14 -11.78
N VAL A 264 7.65 12.23 -12.22
CA VAL A 264 7.44 10.78 -12.13
C VAL A 264 8.55 10.18 -11.30
N MET A 265 8.22 9.28 -10.38
CA MET A 265 9.18 8.64 -9.48
C MET A 265 8.91 7.14 -9.36
N SER A 266 9.95 6.38 -9.03
CA SER A 266 9.85 4.97 -8.66
C SER A 266 11.00 4.56 -7.75
N THR A 267 10.78 3.57 -6.89
CA THR A 267 11.82 2.93 -6.07
C THR A 267 11.92 1.44 -6.41
N ALA A 268 13.12 0.85 -6.32
CA ALA A 268 13.30 -0.59 -6.53
C ALA A 268 12.55 -1.41 -5.47
N LEU A 269 12.44 -0.88 -4.25
CA LEU A 269 11.73 -1.53 -3.15
C LEU A 269 10.21 -1.59 -3.36
N ASP A 270 9.65 -0.72 -4.21
CA ASP A 270 8.24 -0.76 -4.65
C ASP A 270 8.02 -1.59 -5.93
N ASN A 271 9.08 -2.22 -6.44
CA ASN A 271 8.90 -3.38 -7.28
C ASN A 271 8.65 -4.57 -6.36
N ALA A 272 7.39 -4.90 -6.11
CA ALA A 272 7.04 -5.96 -5.17
C ALA A 272 7.72 -7.30 -5.47
N GLY A 273 8.01 -7.63 -6.74
CA GLY A 273 8.78 -8.80 -7.18
C GLY A 273 10.25 -8.82 -6.75
N HIS A 274 10.75 -7.70 -6.27
CA HIS A 274 12.04 -7.53 -5.63
C HIS A 274 11.90 -7.54 -4.10
N ASN A 275 10.98 -6.74 -3.57
CA ASN A 275 10.71 -6.59 -2.14
C ASN A 275 9.19 -6.50 -1.90
N CYS A 276 8.63 -7.49 -1.22
CA CYS A 276 7.20 -7.55 -0.87
C CYS A 276 6.98 -7.28 0.63
N ASN A 277 7.85 -6.46 1.23
CA ASN A 277 7.77 -6.05 2.63
C ASN A 277 7.19 -4.64 2.74
N LEU A 278 5.91 -4.56 3.13
CA LEU A 278 5.14 -3.33 3.31
C LEU A 278 5.89 -2.20 4.06
N ALA A 279 6.65 -2.54 5.11
CA ALA A 279 7.33 -1.54 5.92
C ALA A 279 8.50 -0.89 5.16
N THR A 280 9.22 -1.70 4.37
CA THR A 280 10.35 -1.26 3.53
C THR A 280 9.85 -0.54 2.27
N GLU A 281 8.76 -1.00 1.67
CA GLU A 281 8.07 -0.29 0.56
C GLU A 281 7.72 1.14 0.98
N ALA A 282 6.98 1.28 2.08
CA ALA A 282 6.57 2.57 2.61
C ALA A 282 7.76 3.47 3.00
N GLU A 283 8.80 2.91 3.60
CA GLU A 283 10.03 3.64 3.93
C GLU A 283 10.70 4.19 2.67
N SER A 284 10.86 3.38 1.64
CA SER A 284 11.48 3.78 0.39
C SER A 284 10.74 4.95 -0.27
N LEU A 285 9.42 4.92 -0.23
CA LEU A 285 8.56 5.99 -0.73
C LEU A 285 8.70 7.27 0.05
N VAL A 286 8.76 7.15 1.38
CA VAL A 286 8.93 8.29 2.27
C VAL A 286 10.25 8.99 1.97
N MET A 287 11.34 8.24 1.84
CA MET A 287 12.66 8.78 1.54
C MET A 287 12.74 9.37 0.12
N ALA A 288 12.12 8.72 -0.89
CA ALA A 288 12.19 9.20 -2.27
C ALA A 288 11.42 10.51 -2.45
N LYS A 289 10.25 10.62 -1.81
CA LYS A 289 9.42 11.83 -1.84
C LYS A 289 10.11 12.99 -1.11
N GLU A 290 10.75 12.71 0.02
CA GLU A 290 11.57 13.69 0.75
C GLU A 290 12.66 14.27 -0.15
N HIS A 291 13.48 13.39 -0.75
CA HIS A 291 14.56 13.78 -1.67
C HIS A 291 14.04 14.56 -2.89
N LEU A 292 12.89 14.15 -3.45
CA LEU A 292 12.23 14.90 -4.52
C LEU A 292 11.89 16.32 -4.08
N ILE A 293 11.38 16.52 -2.86
CA ILE A 293 11.02 17.84 -2.36
C ILE A 293 12.26 18.69 -2.10
N GLU A 294 13.33 18.11 -1.56
CA GLU A 294 14.63 18.77 -1.32
C GLU A 294 15.37 19.15 -2.58
N SER A 295 15.18 18.41 -3.66
CA SER A 295 15.87 18.62 -4.94
C SER A 295 15.03 19.45 -5.92
N TYR A 296 13.73 19.16 -5.99
CA TYR A 296 12.85 19.64 -7.05
C TYR A 296 11.73 20.55 -6.59
N GLY A 297 11.26 20.43 -5.35
CA GLY A 297 10.27 21.32 -4.76
C GLY A 297 9.01 20.61 -4.27
N THR A 298 8.17 21.37 -3.57
CA THR A 298 7.00 20.86 -2.84
C THR A 298 5.93 20.25 -3.75
N LEU A 299 5.05 19.42 -3.18
CA LEU A 299 3.97 18.74 -3.87
C LEU A 299 2.59 19.26 -3.44
N ARG A 300 1.64 19.25 -4.38
CA ARG A 300 0.21 19.44 -4.16
C ARG A 300 -0.47 18.11 -3.81
N TYR A 301 -0.18 17.06 -4.58
CA TYR A 301 -0.67 15.71 -4.35
C TYR A 301 0.12 14.67 -5.14
N THR A 302 -0.05 13.41 -4.75
CA THR A 302 0.62 12.24 -5.33
C THR A 302 -0.39 11.20 -5.81
N ILE A 303 -0.14 10.67 -7.02
CA ILE A 303 -0.89 9.57 -7.64
C ILE A 303 0.00 8.33 -7.71
N GLY A 304 -0.48 7.17 -7.26
CA GLY A 304 0.15 5.88 -7.53
C GLY A 304 -0.39 5.23 -8.79
N THR A 305 0.43 4.45 -9.50
CA THR A 305 0.00 3.56 -10.59
C THR A 305 0.83 2.28 -10.63
N GLY A 306 0.19 1.14 -10.92
CA GLY A 306 0.87 -0.16 -10.94
C GLY A 306 -0.08 -1.34 -11.02
N CYS A 307 0.39 -2.44 -11.61
CA CYS A 307 -0.36 -3.67 -11.82
C CYS A 307 0.13 -4.77 -10.88
N SER A 308 -0.73 -5.73 -10.49
CA SER A 308 -0.31 -6.93 -9.75
C SER A 308 0.32 -6.53 -8.40
N GLY A 309 1.56 -6.95 -8.13
CA GLY A 309 2.38 -6.42 -7.03
C GLY A 309 2.35 -4.90 -6.87
N GLY A 310 2.38 -4.13 -7.96
CA GLY A 310 2.30 -2.68 -7.88
C GLY A 310 0.95 -2.17 -7.35
N SER A 311 -0.13 -2.92 -7.52
CA SER A 311 -1.43 -2.61 -6.91
C SER A 311 -1.45 -2.95 -5.41
N LEU A 312 -0.75 -4.01 -5.03
CA LEU A 312 -0.59 -4.45 -3.64
C LEU A 312 0.13 -3.36 -2.85
N VAL A 313 1.26 -2.86 -3.34
CA VAL A 313 2.01 -1.77 -2.69
C VAL A 313 1.13 -0.55 -2.49
N GLN A 314 0.50 -0.04 -3.57
CA GLN A 314 -0.36 1.14 -3.51
C GLN A 314 -1.46 1.01 -2.45
N GLN A 315 -2.15 -0.13 -2.43
CA GLN A 315 -3.31 -0.34 -1.56
C GLN A 315 -2.91 -0.57 -0.10
N GLN A 316 -1.85 -1.35 0.15
CA GLN A 316 -1.37 -1.59 1.51
C GLN A 316 -0.69 -0.36 2.10
N VAL A 317 0.19 0.30 1.34
CA VAL A 317 0.90 1.50 1.81
C VAL A 317 -0.06 2.66 2.05
N ALA A 318 -1.06 2.88 1.17
CA ALA A 318 -2.05 3.93 1.40
C ALA A 318 -2.84 3.69 2.70
N ASN A 319 -3.11 2.43 3.07
CA ASN A 319 -3.79 2.08 4.31
C ASN A 319 -2.87 2.12 5.55
N ALA A 320 -1.61 1.70 5.42
CA ALA A 320 -0.67 1.63 6.54
C ALA A 320 0.06 2.96 6.83
N TYR A 321 0.27 3.79 5.80
CA TYR A 321 1.01 5.05 5.87
C TYR A 321 0.24 6.14 5.11
N PRO A 322 -0.94 6.55 5.63
CA PRO A 322 -1.80 7.52 4.96
C PRO A 322 -1.08 8.85 4.72
N GLY A 323 -1.40 9.50 3.60
CA GLY A 323 -0.76 10.74 3.14
C GLY A 323 0.35 10.56 2.11
N ILE A 324 0.88 9.33 1.92
CA ILE A 324 1.82 9.05 0.82
C ILE A 324 1.15 9.24 -0.54
N TYR A 325 -0.10 8.78 -0.69
CA TYR A 325 -0.92 8.97 -1.89
C TYR A 325 -2.18 9.77 -1.56
N GLN A 326 -2.64 10.57 -2.51
CA GLN A 326 -3.98 11.18 -2.49
C GLN A 326 -4.91 10.48 -3.47
N GLY A 327 -4.37 9.85 -4.50
CA GLY A 327 -5.11 8.93 -5.35
C GLY A 327 -4.26 7.75 -5.80
N ILE A 328 -4.90 6.62 -6.08
CA ILE A 328 -4.24 5.41 -6.57
C ILE A 328 -4.96 4.85 -7.80
N LEU A 329 -4.16 4.29 -8.71
CA LEU A 329 -4.59 3.61 -9.92
C LEU A 329 -4.14 2.14 -9.86
N PRO A 330 -4.70 1.33 -8.94
CA PRO A 330 -4.40 -0.10 -8.91
C PRO A 330 -4.91 -0.75 -10.20
N GLN A 331 -4.10 -1.63 -10.77
CA GLN A 331 -4.40 -2.34 -12.00
C GLN A 331 -4.24 -3.84 -11.78
N CYS A 332 -5.03 -4.65 -12.47
CA CYS A 332 -5.01 -6.12 -12.30
C CYS A 332 -4.85 -6.55 -10.82
N SER A 333 -5.57 -5.81 -9.97
CA SER A 333 -5.37 -5.58 -8.55
C SER A 333 -5.25 -6.82 -7.68
N PHE A 334 -4.41 -6.71 -6.65
CA PHE A 334 -4.33 -7.52 -5.45
C PHE A 334 -4.53 -6.61 -4.24
N PRO A 335 -5.36 -7.00 -3.24
CA PRO A 335 -5.65 -6.16 -2.10
C PRO A 335 -4.47 -6.03 -1.12
N ASP A 336 -3.76 -7.15 -0.92
CA ASP A 336 -2.59 -7.31 -0.07
C ASP A 336 -1.94 -8.70 -0.27
N ALA A 337 -0.72 -8.90 0.26
CA ALA A 337 0.00 -10.17 0.17
C ALA A 337 -0.61 -11.31 1.01
N TRP A 338 -1.15 -11.00 2.20
CA TRP A 338 -1.42 -12.03 3.22
C TRP A 338 -2.82 -12.66 3.13
N SER A 339 -3.84 -11.91 2.71
CA SER A 339 -5.12 -12.50 2.29
C SER A 339 -4.98 -13.26 0.97
N THR A 340 -4.11 -12.79 0.09
CA THR A 340 -3.74 -13.53 -1.12
C THR A 340 -3.01 -14.83 -0.78
N GLY A 341 -2.13 -14.81 0.23
CA GLY A 341 -1.44 -15.99 0.75
C GLY A 341 -2.39 -17.06 1.29
N GLN A 342 -3.54 -16.69 1.86
CA GLN A 342 -4.57 -17.65 2.29
C GLN A 342 -5.09 -18.48 1.10
N GLN A 343 -5.34 -17.84 -0.05
CA GLN A 343 -5.75 -18.55 -1.27
C GLN A 343 -4.62 -19.42 -1.82
N LEU A 344 -3.38 -18.92 -1.82
CA LEU A 344 -2.21 -19.70 -2.25
C LEU A 344 -2.06 -20.98 -1.41
N ALA A 345 -2.19 -20.87 -0.08
CA ALA A 345 -2.10 -22.02 0.82
C ALA A 345 -3.24 -23.04 0.57
N ALA A 346 -4.47 -22.55 0.39
CA ALA A 346 -5.60 -23.42 0.03
C ALA A 346 -5.33 -24.17 -1.29
N TYR A 347 -4.84 -23.46 -2.31
CA TYR A 347 -4.46 -24.06 -3.59
C TYR A 347 -3.36 -25.10 -3.46
N HIS A 348 -2.33 -24.84 -2.64
CA HIS A 348 -1.27 -25.83 -2.40
C HIS A 348 -1.83 -27.14 -1.85
N PHE A 349 -2.70 -27.06 -0.83
CA PHE A 349 -3.27 -28.26 -0.22
C PHE A 349 -4.29 -28.97 -1.11
N ASP A 350 -5.09 -28.22 -1.87
CA ASP A 350 -6.00 -28.76 -2.87
C ASP A 350 -5.23 -29.60 -3.90
N ARG A 351 -4.08 -29.10 -4.39
CA ARG A 351 -3.22 -29.83 -5.34
C ARG A 351 -2.70 -31.14 -4.77
N LEU A 352 -2.20 -31.12 -3.53
CA LEU A 352 -1.68 -32.34 -2.89
C LEU A 352 -2.74 -33.45 -2.79
N TYR A 353 -4.01 -33.09 -2.64
CA TYR A 353 -5.13 -34.03 -2.61
C TYR A 353 -5.62 -34.43 -4.02
N PHE A 354 -5.93 -33.46 -4.89
CA PHE A 354 -6.55 -33.72 -6.20
C PHE A 354 -5.58 -34.30 -7.22
N GLU A 355 -4.30 -33.93 -7.18
CA GLU A 355 -3.27 -34.49 -8.07
C GLU A 355 -2.76 -35.85 -7.61
N ASN A 356 -3.29 -36.40 -6.49
CA ASN A 356 -2.92 -37.72 -5.98
C ASN A 356 -4.12 -38.67 -5.80
N PRO A 357 -4.73 -39.19 -6.89
CA PRO A 357 -5.89 -40.07 -6.84
C PRO A 357 -5.71 -41.36 -6.04
N SER A 358 -4.47 -41.80 -5.83
CA SER A 358 -4.16 -43.01 -5.05
C SER A 358 -4.51 -42.88 -3.55
N THR A 359 -4.72 -41.64 -3.09
CA THR A 359 -5.06 -41.34 -1.69
C THR A 359 -6.56 -41.28 -1.43
N TRP A 360 -7.39 -41.24 -2.48
CA TRP A 360 -8.85 -41.12 -2.34
C TRP A 360 -9.48 -42.38 -1.72
N ALA A 361 -10.55 -42.22 -0.96
CA ALA A 361 -11.27 -43.36 -0.41
C ALA A 361 -11.92 -44.21 -1.52
N PRO A 362 -12.15 -45.52 -1.29
CA PRO A 362 -12.89 -46.35 -2.23
C PRO A 362 -14.25 -45.73 -2.59
N GLY A 363 -14.53 -45.61 -3.90
CA GLY A 363 -15.76 -45.01 -4.41
C GLY A 363 -15.72 -43.47 -4.54
N VAL A 364 -14.66 -42.81 -4.06
CA VAL A 364 -14.39 -41.39 -4.32
C VAL A 364 -13.61 -41.26 -5.62
N ALA A 365 -14.13 -40.45 -6.54
CA ALA A 365 -13.47 -40.06 -7.77
C ALA A 365 -13.89 -38.64 -8.13
N TRP A 366 -13.00 -37.87 -8.76
CA TRP A 366 -13.24 -36.47 -9.07
C TRP A 366 -13.24 -36.23 -10.57
N THR A 367 -14.24 -35.49 -11.06
CA THR A 367 -14.20 -34.93 -12.41
C THR A 367 -13.58 -33.53 -12.40
N PRO A 368 -13.03 -33.03 -13.52
CA PRO A 368 -12.50 -31.67 -13.59
C PRO A 368 -13.52 -30.59 -13.19
N ALA A 369 -14.80 -30.78 -13.51
CA ALA A 369 -15.86 -29.84 -13.13
C ALA A 369 -16.11 -29.83 -11.61
N GLN A 370 -15.98 -30.98 -10.94
CA GLN A 370 -16.13 -31.09 -9.49
C GLN A 370 -14.93 -30.48 -8.75
N ILE A 371 -13.72 -30.66 -9.28
CA ILE A 371 -12.51 -29.98 -8.76
C ILE A 371 -12.69 -28.46 -8.88
N ALA A 372 -13.07 -27.98 -10.06
CA ALA A 372 -13.37 -26.56 -10.30
C ALA A 372 -14.44 -26.00 -9.34
N ALA A 373 -15.46 -26.79 -9.01
CA ALA A 373 -16.51 -26.40 -8.06
C ALA A 373 -15.98 -26.22 -6.62
N VAL A 374 -15.04 -27.07 -6.19
CA VAL A 374 -14.38 -26.94 -4.87
C VAL A 374 -13.45 -25.73 -4.84
N GLU A 375 -12.67 -25.54 -5.89
CA GLU A 375 -11.68 -24.46 -5.98
C GLU A 375 -12.30 -23.07 -6.18
N GLY A 376 -13.58 -23.04 -6.58
CA GLY A 376 -14.31 -21.82 -6.88
C GLY A 376 -13.93 -21.17 -8.21
N HIS A 377 -13.16 -21.86 -9.04
CA HIS A 377 -12.58 -21.34 -10.28
C HIS A 377 -12.86 -22.31 -11.45
N PRO A 378 -13.17 -21.84 -12.67
CA PRO A 378 -13.60 -22.71 -13.78
C PRO A 378 -12.54 -23.69 -14.29
N ASN A 379 -11.28 -23.55 -13.87
CA ASN A 379 -10.22 -24.47 -14.25
C ASN A 379 -9.17 -24.62 -13.14
N HIS A 380 -8.67 -25.84 -13.00
CA HIS A 380 -7.58 -26.23 -12.10
C HIS A 380 -6.21 -25.66 -12.53
N GLY A 381 -6.07 -25.25 -13.80
CA GLY A 381 -4.85 -24.62 -14.29
C GLY A 381 -4.47 -23.35 -13.52
N ASN A 382 -5.46 -22.57 -13.08
CA ASN A 382 -5.27 -21.41 -12.21
C ASN A 382 -4.52 -21.76 -10.92
N VAL A 383 -4.95 -22.83 -10.27
CA VAL A 383 -4.38 -23.37 -9.02
C VAL A 383 -2.93 -23.81 -9.25
N ILE A 384 -2.69 -24.58 -10.32
CA ILE A 384 -1.34 -25.04 -10.70
C ILE A 384 -0.39 -23.86 -10.92
N ILE A 385 -0.81 -22.88 -11.73
CA ILE A 385 0.06 -21.74 -12.09
C ILE A 385 0.35 -20.89 -10.85
N PHE A 386 -0.66 -20.62 -10.00
CA PHE A 386 -0.45 -19.82 -8.79
C PHE A 386 0.56 -20.52 -7.86
N ASP A 387 0.28 -21.77 -7.52
CA ASP A 387 1.10 -22.55 -6.59
C ASP A 387 2.53 -22.71 -7.10
N THR A 388 2.73 -23.12 -8.35
CA THR A 388 4.07 -23.33 -8.91
C THR A 388 4.91 -22.05 -8.97
N VAL A 389 4.29 -20.89 -9.17
CA VAL A 389 5.03 -19.61 -9.21
C VAL A 389 5.38 -19.13 -7.81
N TYR A 390 4.44 -19.18 -6.86
CA TYR A 390 4.57 -18.44 -5.61
C TYR A 390 4.81 -19.29 -4.36
N TRP A 391 4.46 -20.59 -4.35
CA TRP A 391 4.76 -21.45 -3.21
C TRP A 391 6.27 -21.61 -3.04
N THR A 392 6.98 -22.00 -4.09
CA THR A 392 8.45 -22.13 -4.08
C THR A 392 9.14 -20.78 -3.86
N ALA A 393 8.60 -19.69 -4.41
CA ALA A 393 9.25 -18.38 -4.35
C ALA A 393 9.08 -17.64 -3.01
N LEU A 394 8.00 -17.90 -2.26
CA LEU A 394 7.64 -17.12 -1.08
C LEU A 394 7.35 -17.93 0.17
N ALA A 395 7.09 -19.23 0.03
CA ALA A 395 6.60 -20.07 1.11
C ALA A 395 7.68 -21.07 1.54
N ASP A 396 8.28 -21.82 0.60
CA ASP A 396 9.26 -22.86 0.89
C ASP A 396 10.58 -22.27 1.48
N PRO A 397 10.89 -22.53 2.77
CA PRO A 397 12.07 -21.96 3.42
C PRO A 397 13.40 -22.53 2.91
N THR A 398 13.39 -23.62 2.16
CA THR A 398 14.59 -24.34 1.69
C THR A 398 14.99 -23.98 0.26
N SER A 399 14.12 -23.30 -0.49
CA SER A 399 14.31 -23.00 -1.92
C SER A 399 15.36 -21.90 -2.19
N GLY A 400 15.77 -21.13 -1.18
CA GLY A 400 16.71 -20.02 -1.32
C GLY A 400 16.11 -18.79 -2.02
N CYS A 401 16.89 -17.72 -2.13
CA CYS A 401 16.45 -16.45 -2.71
C CYS A 401 17.64 -15.64 -3.25
N ALA A 402 17.38 -14.69 -4.15
CA ALA A 402 18.44 -13.91 -4.76
C ALA A 402 19.21 -13.10 -3.71
N GLY A 403 20.53 -12.99 -3.87
CA GLY A 403 21.40 -12.32 -2.89
C GLY A 403 21.83 -13.17 -1.70
N VAL A 404 21.35 -14.42 -1.58
CA VAL A 404 21.82 -15.40 -0.61
C VAL A 404 22.68 -16.45 -1.31
N ASP A 405 23.90 -16.68 -0.81
CA ASP A 405 24.73 -17.78 -1.30
C ASP A 405 24.08 -19.12 -0.89
N PRO A 406 23.96 -20.11 -1.79
CA PRO A 406 23.29 -21.39 -1.49
C PRO A 406 23.84 -22.11 -0.25
N SER A 407 25.12 -21.93 0.10
CA SER A 407 25.71 -22.51 1.31
C SER A 407 25.15 -21.91 2.62
N ASN A 408 24.50 -20.76 2.54
CA ASN A 408 23.85 -20.08 3.66
C ASN A 408 22.33 -20.31 3.70
N ASN A 409 21.75 -21.04 2.75
CA ASN A 409 20.32 -21.36 2.78
C ASN A 409 19.98 -22.18 4.02
N TYR A 410 18.78 -21.94 4.55
CA TYR A 410 18.23 -22.76 5.62
C TYR A 410 18.09 -24.21 5.18
N ASP A 411 18.58 -25.12 6.03
CA ASP A 411 18.28 -26.54 5.95
C ASP A 411 18.03 -27.05 7.38
N PRO A 412 16.88 -27.68 7.66
CA PRO A 412 16.49 -28.03 9.03
C PRO A 412 17.46 -29.01 9.72
N GLN A 413 18.26 -29.76 8.96
CA GLN A 413 19.16 -30.79 9.49
C GLN A 413 20.61 -30.33 9.54
N THR A 414 21.08 -29.68 8.47
CA THR A 414 22.49 -29.38 8.22
C THR A 414 22.84 -27.92 8.44
N ASN A 415 21.89 -27.00 8.26
CA ASN A 415 22.08 -25.56 8.47
C ASN A 415 20.82 -24.89 9.06
N PRO A 416 20.40 -25.25 10.29
CA PRO A 416 19.15 -24.73 10.86
C PRO A 416 19.20 -23.23 11.20
N GLY A 417 20.38 -22.61 11.17
CA GLY A 417 20.57 -21.16 11.33
C GLY A 417 20.73 -20.42 9.99
N GLY A 418 20.56 -21.10 8.86
CA GLY A 418 20.62 -20.48 7.54
C GLY A 418 19.46 -19.52 7.27
N VAL A 419 19.57 -18.78 6.17
CA VAL A 419 18.55 -17.81 5.75
C VAL A 419 17.33 -18.56 5.27
N ARG A 420 16.20 -18.30 5.93
CA ARG A 420 14.89 -18.79 5.50
C ARG A 420 14.30 -17.81 4.51
N CYS A 421 14.27 -18.20 3.24
CA CYS A 421 13.73 -17.37 2.17
C CYS A 421 12.21 -17.54 2.09
N THR A 422 11.49 -17.13 3.14
CA THR A 422 10.03 -17.05 3.15
C THR A 422 9.59 -15.60 3.30
N LEU A 423 8.40 -15.25 2.79
CA LEU A 423 7.83 -13.92 3.00
C LEU A 423 7.63 -13.63 4.49
N ALA A 424 7.28 -14.64 5.29
CA ALA A 424 7.10 -14.47 6.73
C ALA A 424 8.41 -14.05 7.42
N ASP A 425 9.50 -14.76 7.15
CA ASP A 425 10.82 -14.49 7.73
C ASP A 425 11.41 -13.18 7.18
N TYR A 426 11.17 -12.86 5.91
CA TYR A 426 11.53 -11.57 5.31
C TYR A 426 10.80 -10.38 5.94
N MET A 427 9.59 -10.62 6.48
CA MET A 427 8.78 -9.65 7.22
C MET A 427 8.86 -9.84 8.74
N ILE A 428 9.90 -10.47 9.29
CA ILE A 428 9.95 -10.82 10.72
C ILE A 428 9.82 -9.61 11.65
N ASN A 429 10.28 -8.42 11.27
CA ASN A 429 10.07 -7.19 12.06
C ASN A 429 8.58 -6.87 12.21
N VAL A 430 7.78 -7.14 11.17
CA VAL A 430 6.34 -6.95 11.16
C VAL A 430 5.65 -8.06 11.93
N LEU A 431 5.89 -9.32 11.58
CA LEU A 431 5.14 -10.46 12.13
C LEU A 431 5.57 -10.86 13.54
N GLY A 432 6.87 -10.76 13.82
CA GLY A 432 7.48 -11.20 15.06
C GLY A 432 7.79 -12.71 15.10
N PRO A 433 8.75 -13.11 15.94
CA PRO A 433 9.14 -14.50 16.09
C PRO A 433 8.08 -15.29 16.87
N ARG A 434 7.98 -16.60 16.58
CA ARG A 434 7.11 -17.52 17.32
C ARG A 434 7.56 -17.69 18.78
N PRO A 435 6.64 -17.90 19.74
CA PRO A 435 6.99 -18.09 21.14
C PRO A 435 7.68 -19.44 21.38
N GLN A 436 8.54 -19.50 22.41
CA GLN A 436 9.30 -20.69 22.77
C GLN A 436 8.45 -21.95 22.99
N SER A 437 7.21 -21.78 23.42
CA SER A 437 6.27 -22.87 23.68
C SER A 437 5.91 -23.68 22.43
N VAL A 438 6.10 -23.14 21.23
CA VAL A 438 5.77 -23.81 19.96
C VAL A 438 6.98 -24.04 19.06
N TRP A 439 8.19 -23.80 19.56
CA TRP A 439 9.41 -23.97 18.77
C TRP A 439 9.57 -25.40 18.25
N SER A 440 9.96 -25.51 16.98
CA SER A 440 10.38 -26.74 16.34
C SER A 440 11.78 -27.15 16.84
N ALA A 441 12.29 -28.30 16.38
CA ALA A 441 13.65 -28.72 16.71
C ALA A 441 14.72 -27.72 16.19
N PRO A 442 14.66 -27.24 14.93
CA PRO A 442 15.56 -26.20 14.43
C PRO A 442 15.59 -24.93 15.28
N GLU A 443 14.43 -24.36 15.63
CA GLU A 443 14.36 -23.13 16.46
C GLU A 443 14.97 -23.34 17.86
N ARG A 444 14.71 -24.49 18.49
CA ARG A 444 15.32 -24.85 19.77
C ARG A 444 16.85 -24.96 19.67
N GLN A 445 17.36 -25.49 18.56
CA GLN A 445 18.78 -25.65 18.33
C GLN A 445 19.49 -24.30 18.16
N ILE A 446 18.88 -23.35 17.44
CA ILE A 446 19.46 -22.02 17.18
C ILE A 446 19.12 -20.98 18.27
N GLY A 447 18.23 -21.32 19.21
CA GLY A 447 17.90 -20.49 20.37
C GLY A 447 17.00 -19.30 20.07
N HIS A 448 16.33 -19.25 18.93
CA HIS A 448 15.36 -18.21 18.56
C HIS A 448 14.25 -18.76 17.65
N GLY A 449 13.10 -18.06 17.61
CA GLY A 449 11.94 -18.46 16.81
C GLY A 449 11.99 -17.87 15.40
N PHE A 450 11.46 -18.61 14.43
CA PHE A 450 11.16 -18.13 13.07
C PHE A 450 9.95 -17.21 13.09
N ALA A 451 9.66 -16.53 11.98
CA ALA A 451 8.41 -15.77 11.86
C ALA A 451 7.19 -16.71 11.87
N GLY A 452 6.11 -16.29 12.54
CA GLY A 452 4.85 -17.04 12.49
C GLY A 452 4.10 -16.83 11.18
N LEU A 453 3.43 -17.87 10.67
CA LEU A 453 2.51 -17.75 9.54
C LEU A 453 1.18 -17.16 10.02
N PRO A 454 0.71 -16.02 9.48
CA PRO A 454 -0.51 -15.39 9.94
C PRO A 454 -1.74 -15.88 9.16
N ILE A 455 -1.81 -17.16 8.80
CA ILE A 455 -2.87 -17.79 7.99
C ILE A 455 -3.27 -19.11 8.66
N SER A 456 -4.56 -19.40 8.68
CA SER A 456 -5.13 -20.65 9.20
C SER A 456 -6.17 -21.25 8.26
N ASP A 457 -6.22 -22.58 8.22
CA ASP A 457 -7.32 -23.34 7.62
C ASP A 457 -8.09 -24.19 8.66
N VAL A 458 -7.86 -23.97 9.96
CA VAL A 458 -8.61 -24.61 11.04
C VAL A 458 -10.08 -24.22 10.94
N GLY A 459 -10.94 -25.23 10.82
CA GLY A 459 -12.40 -25.06 10.72
C GLY A 459 -12.90 -24.72 9.31
N VAL A 460 -12.02 -24.54 8.33
CA VAL A 460 -12.41 -24.30 6.94
C VAL A 460 -12.99 -25.60 6.35
N GLN A 461 -14.14 -25.47 5.68
CA GLN A 461 -14.84 -26.58 5.05
C GLN A 461 -14.71 -26.51 3.53
N PHE A 462 -13.66 -27.14 3.00
CA PHE A 462 -13.37 -27.11 1.56
C PHE A 462 -14.50 -27.78 0.78
N GLY A 463 -15.03 -27.09 -0.24
CA GLY A 463 -16.13 -27.58 -1.07
C GLY A 463 -17.54 -27.46 -0.48
N LEU A 464 -17.75 -26.71 0.62
CA LEU A 464 -19.06 -26.63 1.29
C LEU A 464 -20.20 -26.17 0.37
N GLU A 465 -19.99 -25.11 -0.40
CA GLU A 465 -21.03 -24.62 -1.32
C GLU A 465 -21.25 -25.58 -2.51
N ALA A 466 -20.20 -26.25 -2.99
CA ALA A 466 -20.33 -27.28 -4.02
C ALA A 466 -21.16 -28.48 -3.51
N LEU A 467 -20.97 -28.87 -2.24
CA LEU A 467 -21.79 -29.88 -1.58
C LEU A 467 -23.24 -29.42 -1.52
N ARG A 468 -23.51 -28.20 -1.04
CA ARG A 468 -24.87 -27.64 -0.91
C ARG A 468 -25.63 -27.58 -2.24
N LYS A 469 -24.92 -27.36 -3.34
CA LYS A 469 -25.47 -27.35 -4.70
C LYS A 469 -25.65 -28.75 -5.31
N GLY A 470 -25.16 -29.79 -4.64
CA GLY A 470 -25.17 -31.16 -5.17
C GLY A 470 -24.17 -31.39 -6.30
N GLU A 471 -23.15 -30.53 -6.43
CA GLU A 471 -22.08 -30.67 -7.43
C GLU A 471 -21.09 -31.78 -7.01
N ILE A 472 -20.93 -31.97 -5.70
CA ILE A 472 -20.13 -33.06 -5.10
C ILE A 472 -20.96 -33.89 -4.12
N THR A 473 -20.57 -35.13 -3.90
CA THR A 473 -21.24 -36.06 -2.99
C THR A 473 -20.79 -35.85 -1.53
N PRO A 474 -21.58 -36.31 -0.53
CA PRO A 474 -21.15 -36.34 0.87
C PRO A 474 -19.80 -37.07 1.05
N ALA A 475 -19.63 -38.23 0.41
CA ALA A 475 -18.39 -38.99 0.45
C ALA A 475 -17.18 -38.21 -0.09
N GLN A 476 -17.34 -37.48 -1.21
CA GLN A 476 -16.29 -36.59 -1.74
C GLN A 476 -15.94 -35.49 -0.75
N PHE A 477 -16.94 -34.82 -0.17
CA PHE A 477 -16.74 -33.73 0.79
C PHE A 477 -16.03 -34.19 2.07
N VAL A 478 -16.44 -35.34 2.62
CA VAL A 478 -15.83 -35.94 3.81
C VAL A 478 -14.38 -36.36 3.54
N ASP A 479 -14.14 -37.06 2.42
CA ASP A 479 -12.81 -37.54 2.04
C ASP A 479 -11.81 -36.40 1.85
N LEU A 480 -12.23 -35.33 1.16
CA LEU A 480 -11.44 -34.11 0.98
C LEU A 480 -11.07 -33.50 2.34
N ASN A 481 -12.06 -33.20 3.17
CA ASN A 481 -11.80 -32.49 4.44
C ASN A 481 -11.02 -33.33 5.46
N ALA A 482 -11.09 -34.67 5.36
CA ALA A 482 -10.31 -35.58 6.18
C ALA A 482 -8.85 -35.72 5.74
N LYS A 483 -8.51 -35.40 4.49
CA LYS A 483 -7.19 -35.72 3.90
C LYS A 483 -6.41 -34.53 3.35
N ILE A 484 -7.06 -33.39 3.11
CA ILE A 484 -6.40 -32.18 2.58
C ILE A 484 -5.26 -31.70 3.51
N GLY A 485 -5.40 -31.84 4.82
CA GLY A 485 -4.35 -31.54 5.79
C GLY A 485 -3.98 -30.06 5.85
N GLY A 486 -2.72 -29.78 6.19
CA GLY A 486 -2.15 -28.45 6.33
C GLY A 486 -0.63 -28.52 6.25
N ALA A 487 0.09 -27.59 6.91
CA ALA A 487 1.55 -27.54 6.88
C ALA A 487 2.18 -27.17 8.24
N ASP A 488 3.40 -27.65 8.47
CA ASP A 488 4.23 -27.23 9.60
C ASP A 488 4.96 -25.90 9.33
N ILE A 489 5.83 -25.47 10.26
CA ILE A 489 6.58 -24.21 10.11
C ILE A 489 7.61 -24.24 8.97
N ASP A 490 8.03 -25.42 8.55
CA ASP A 490 8.90 -25.61 7.39
C ASP A 490 8.11 -25.85 6.10
N LEU A 491 6.78 -25.66 6.17
CA LEU A 491 5.81 -25.87 5.11
C LEU A 491 5.76 -27.29 4.55
N ASN A 492 6.18 -28.29 5.33
CA ASN A 492 5.94 -29.68 4.98
C ASN A 492 4.48 -30.03 5.21
N HIS A 493 3.88 -30.81 4.31
CA HIS A 493 2.50 -31.28 4.47
C HIS A 493 2.32 -32.07 5.76
N THR A 494 1.23 -31.81 6.46
CA THR A 494 0.81 -32.55 7.66
C THR A 494 -0.64 -32.96 7.56
N THR A 495 -1.02 -34.01 8.30
CA THR A 495 -2.43 -34.42 8.41
C THR A 495 -3.28 -33.45 9.23
N GLN A 496 -2.65 -32.58 10.01
CA GLN A 496 -3.31 -31.58 10.83
C GLN A 496 -3.50 -30.28 10.04
N ARG A 497 -4.54 -29.53 10.38
CA ARG A 497 -4.78 -28.19 9.85
C ARG A 497 -3.70 -27.21 10.30
N SER A 498 -3.36 -26.27 9.43
CA SER A 498 -2.49 -25.13 9.69
C SER A 498 -3.21 -24.12 10.58
N ASP A 499 -2.67 -23.86 11.77
CA ASP A 499 -3.14 -22.77 12.62
C ASP A 499 -2.26 -21.52 12.46
N ALA A 500 -2.88 -20.35 12.48
CA ALA A 500 -2.16 -19.09 12.41
C ALA A 500 -1.36 -18.87 13.69
N GLY A 501 -0.10 -18.49 13.55
CA GLY A 501 0.82 -18.25 14.64
C GLY A 501 0.61 -16.91 15.33
N GLU A 502 0.72 -16.90 16.66
CA GLU A 502 0.84 -15.67 17.46
C GLU A 502 2.33 -15.36 17.73
N PRO A 503 2.77 -14.08 17.72
CA PRO A 503 1.98 -12.86 17.56
C PRO A 503 1.70 -12.44 16.11
N ALA A 504 2.04 -13.28 15.12
CA ALA A 504 2.01 -12.92 13.69
C ALA A 504 0.62 -12.56 13.18
N LEU A 505 -0.43 -13.33 13.54
CA LEU A 505 -1.82 -13.05 13.14
C LEU A 505 -2.26 -11.65 13.60
N ARG A 506 -2.12 -11.36 14.89
CA ARG A 506 -2.40 -10.01 15.41
C ARG A 506 -1.62 -8.93 14.67
N ASN A 507 -0.33 -9.19 14.44
CA ASN A 507 0.58 -8.22 13.88
C ASN A 507 0.33 -7.94 12.40
N VAL A 508 -0.11 -8.94 11.61
CA VAL A 508 -0.43 -8.75 10.18
C VAL A 508 -1.62 -7.82 9.97
N TYR A 509 -2.64 -7.90 10.84
CA TYR A 509 -3.80 -7.00 10.76
C TYR A 509 -3.45 -5.57 11.15
N ARG A 510 -2.83 -5.38 12.32
CA ARG A 510 -2.52 -4.02 12.82
C ARG A 510 -1.50 -3.28 11.95
N SER A 511 -0.64 -3.99 11.22
CA SER A 511 0.36 -3.37 10.35
C SER A 511 -0.16 -2.95 8.99
N GLY A 512 -1.33 -3.45 8.57
CA GLY A 512 -1.81 -3.32 7.20
C GLY A 512 -1.27 -4.40 6.26
N GLY A 513 -0.59 -5.43 6.80
CA GLY A 513 -0.23 -6.64 6.06
C GLY A 513 -1.45 -7.35 5.48
N VAL A 514 -2.58 -7.34 6.20
CA VAL A 514 -3.92 -7.53 5.63
C VAL A 514 -4.57 -6.14 5.52
N ASN A 515 -5.05 -5.79 4.33
CA ASN A 515 -5.56 -4.44 4.07
C ASN A 515 -7.01 -4.28 4.54
N GLU A 516 -7.19 -3.76 5.76
CA GLU A 516 -8.52 -3.51 6.36
C GLU A 516 -9.21 -2.24 5.84
N THR A 517 -8.55 -1.46 4.97
CA THR A 517 -9.07 -0.24 4.28
C THR A 517 -9.53 0.91 5.18
N ASN A 518 -9.39 0.80 6.51
CA ASN A 518 -9.88 1.81 7.45
C ASN A 518 -9.21 3.19 7.30
N ASN A 519 -8.04 3.26 6.66
CA ASN A 519 -7.35 4.52 6.36
C ASN A 519 -7.38 4.89 4.86
N LEU A 520 -8.26 4.29 4.06
CA LEU A 520 -8.38 4.58 2.61
C LEU A 520 -9.54 5.53 2.26
N THR A 521 -10.40 5.87 3.21
CA THR A 521 -11.62 6.67 2.95
C THR A 521 -11.33 8.09 2.44
N ASP A 522 -10.12 8.60 2.65
CA ASP A 522 -9.65 9.90 2.18
C ASP A 522 -8.72 9.83 0.95
N VAL A 523 -8.64 8.65 0.32
CA VAL A 523 -7.88 8.39 -0.91
C VAL A 523 -8.86 8.14 -2.06
N ALA A 524 -8.65 8.80 -3.20
CA ALA A 524 -9.39 8.55 -4.43
C ALA A 524 -8.86 7.29 -5.14
N ILE A 525 -9.73 6.39 -5.56
CA ILE A 525 -9.34 5.09 -6.15
C ILE A 525 -10.05 4.90 -7.50
N ILE A 526 -9.27 4.69 -8.55
CA ILE A 526 -9.77 4.20 -9.84
C ILE A 526 -9.07 2.87 -10.12
N ASP A 527 -9.78 1.76 -9.89
CA ASP A 527 -9.27 0.41 -10.14
C ASP A 527 -9.45 0.04 -11.62
N LEU A 528 -8.36 -0.33 -12.29
CA LEU A 528 -8.34 -0.66 -13.71
C LEU A 528 -8.29 -2.18 -13.90
N ARG A 529 -9.35 -2.75 -14.49
CA ARG A 529 -9.54 -4.20 -14.51
C ARG A 529 -10.03 -4.73 -15.86
N GLY A 530 -9.48 -5.86 -16.26
CA GLY A 530 -10.00 -6.70 -17.34
C GLY A 530 -10.58 -8.02 -16.86
N PRO A 531 -11.13 -8.82 -17.78
CA PRO A 531 -11.52 -10.20 -17.51
C PRO A 531 -10.34 -11.06 -17.04
N ASP A 532 -10.70 -12.17 -16.40
CA ASP A 532 -9.78 -13.15 -15.84
C ASP A 532 -8.90 -13.74 -16.97
N PRO A 533 -7.57 -13.70 -16.84
CA PRO A 533 -6.68 -14.28 -17.85
C PRO A 533 -6.59 -15.82 -17.77
N GLY A 534 -7.22 -16.45 -16.78
CA GLY A 534 -7.11 -17.89 -16.48
C GLY A 534 -5.85 -18.24 -15.68
N ALA A 535 -5.22 -17.27 -15.02
CA ALA A 535 -3.97 -17.43 -14.27
C ALA A 535 -3.84 -16.40 -13.14
N PHE A 536 -3.99 -16.82 -11.88
CA PHE A 536 -3.87 -16.21 -10.52
C PHE A 536 -4.32 -14.75 -10.30
N HIS A 537 -4.66 -14.03 -11.35
CA HIS A 537 -5.11 -12.65 -11.41
C HIS A 537 -6.63 -12.56 -11.29
N ASP A 538 -7.19 -13.32 -10.35
CA ASP A 538 -8.62 -13.47 -10.19
C ASP A 538 -9.32 -12.11 -10.08
N VAL A 539 -10.40 -11.94 -10.83
CA VAL A 539 -11.05 -10.63 -11.01
C VAL A 539 -11.73 -10.12 -9.73
N TYR A 540 -12.12 -11.02 -8.82
CA TYR A 540 -12.84 -10.65 -7.59
C TYR A 540 -12.08 -9.64 -6.72
N ARG A 541 -10.75 -9.58 -6.82
CA ARG A 541 -9.86 -8.75 -6.00
C ARG A 541 -10.17 -7.24 -6.04
N SER A 542 -10.68 -6.72 -7.15
CA SER A 542 -11.14 -5.31 -7.21
C SER A 542 -12.38 -5.08 -6.32
N TRP A 543 -13.24 -6.09 -6.19
CA TRP A 543 -14.43 -6.07 -5.33
C TRP A 543 -14.13 -6.44 -3.88
N THR A 544 -13.01 -7.11 -3.61
CA THR A 544 -12.50 -7.28 -2.24
C THR A 544 -12.33 -5.91 -1.59
N ILE A 545 -11.63 -4.99 -2.25
CA ILE A 545 -11.39 -3.64 -1.72
C ILE A 545 -12.70 -2.85 -1.60
N ARG A 546 -13.60 -2.99 -2.58
CA ARG A 546 -14.96 -2.41 -2.49
C ARG A 546 -15.71 -2.87 -1.24
N ALA A 547 -15.71 -4.18 -0.99
CA ALA A 547 -16.41 -4.77 0.14
C ALA A 547 -15.81 -4.35 1.49
N ARG A 548 -14.47 -4.27 1.56
CA ARG A 548 -13.78 -3.78 2.76
C ARG A 548 -14.06 -2.30 3.02
N LEU A 549 -14.02 -1.44 2.00
CA LEU A 549 -14.41 -0.04 2.10
C LEU A 549 -15.87 0.13 2.53
N GLU A 550 -16.80 -0.64 1.94
CA GLU A 550 -18.22 -0.61 2.31
C GLU A 550 -18.42 -1.00 3.78
N ARG A 551 -17.68 -2.01 4.28
CA ARG A 551 -17.69 -2.39 5.69
C ARG A 551 -17.19 -1.26 6.60
N GLN A 552 -16.12 -0.56 6.21
CA GLN A 552 -15.54 0.53 7.00
C GLN A 552 -16.41 1.79 6.99
N GLU A 553 -17.03 2.13 5.85
CA GLU A 553 -17.87 3.32 5.71
C GLU A 553 -19.32 3.09 6.19
N GLY A 554 -19.77 1.84 6.28
CA GLY A 554 -21.16 1.49 6.62
C GLY A 554 -22.16 1.82 5.51
N HIS A 555 -21.67 2.17 4.32
CA HIS A 555 -22.44 2.45 3.11
C HIS A 555 -21.59 2.21 1.87
N PHE A 556 -22.22 2.16 0.69
CA PHE A 556 -21.49 1.99 -0.57
C PHE A 556 -20.42 3.10 -0.73
N PRO A 557 -19.15 2.74 -0.97
CA PRO A 557 -18.06 3.69 -0.93
C PRO A 557 -18.06 4.63 -2.14
N ARG A 558 -17.80 5.91 -1.88
CA ARG A 558 -17.84 6.97 -2.90
C ARG A 558 -16.46 7.39 -3.40
N ASN A 559 -15.41 6.97 -2.70
CA ASN A 559 -14.02 7.23 -3.05
C ASN A 559 -13.43 6.18 -4.04
N GLN A 560 -14.16 5.10 -4.37
CA GLN A 560 -13.72 4.10 -5.34
C GLN A 560 -14.62 4.05 -6.58
N VAL A 561 -13.99 3.92 -7.75
CA VAL A 561 -14.62 3.45 -8.98
C VAL A 561 -13.83 2.29 -9.58
N ILE A 562 -14.54 1.35 -10.23
CA ILE A 562 -13.92 0.23 -10.95
C ILE A 562 -14.16 0.43 -12.44
N TRP A 563 -13.09 0.57 -13.21
CA TRP A 563 -13.12 0.62 -14.66
C TRP A 563 -12.84 -0.76 -15.22
N PHE A 564 -13.91 -1.51 -15.43
CA PHE A 564 -13.86 -2.83 -16.06
C PHE A 564 -13.92 -2.68 -17.58
N GLY A 565 -13.03 -3.37 -18.29
CA GLY A 565 -12.99 -3.39 -19.75
C GLY A 565 -13.04 -4.82 -20.32
N GLN A 566 -12.66 -5.00 -21.58
CA GLN A 566 -12.73 -6.30 -22.28
C GLN A 566 -11.37 -6.89 -22.64
N THR A 567 -10.29 -6.10 -22.56
CA THR A 567 -8.93 -6.63 -22.67
C THR A 567 -8.61 -7.42 -21.40
N PRO A 568 -8.27 -8.72 -21.46
CA PRO A 568 -7.91 -9.50 -20.28
C PRO A 568 -6.85 -8.79 -19.44
N LEU A 569 -6.91 -8.98 -18.12
CA LEU A 569 -6.02 -8.38 -17.12
C LEU A 569 -6.19 -6.84 -16.95
N ILE A 570 -6.05 -6.06 -18.02
CA ILE A 570 -5.90 -4.59 -17.98
C ILE A 570 -7.16 -3.78 -18.35
N GLY A 571 -8.18 -4.44 -18.89
CA GLY A 571 -9.46 -3.84 -19.29
C GLY A 571 -9.41 -3.12 -20.63
N ASP A 572 -8.49 -2.17 -20.81
CA ASP A 572 -8.29 -1.40 -22.05
C ASP A 572 -6.88 -0.78 -22.02
N PRO A 573 -6.08 -0.86 -23.10
CA PRO A 573 -4.72 -0.30 -23.15
C PRO A 573 -4.63 1.20 -22.88
N SER A 574 -5.73 1.95 -23.03
CA SER A 574 -5.81 3.39 -22.76
C SER A 574 -6.18 3.73 -21.32
N TYR A 575 -6.56 2.75 -20.49
CA TYR A 575 -7.05 3.01 -19.14
C TYR A 575 -6.00 3.60 -18.22
N THR A 576 -4.72 3.26 -18.34
CA THR A 576 -3.67 3.88 -17.50
C THR A 576 -3.59 5.38 -17.74
N THR A 577 -3.56 5.80 -19.01
CA THR A 577 -3.53 7.21 -19.41
C THR A 577 -4.85 7.94 -19.09
N LYS A 578 -6.00 7.36 -19.43
CA LYS A 578 -7.32 7.96 -19.13
C LYS A 578 -7.58 8.03 -17.62
N GLY A 579 -7.12 7.02 -16.88
CA GLY A 579 -7.21 6.93 -15.43
C GLY A 579 -6.40 8.01 -14.75
N LEU A 580 -5.14 8.23 -15.18
CA LEU A 580 -4.32 9.37 -14.74
C LEU A 580 -5.03 10.70 -14.95
N GLN A 581 -5.57 10.95 -16.14
CA GLN A 581 -6.27 12.20 -16.44
C GLN A 581 -7.55 12.38 -15.63
N ALA A 582 -8.32 11.31 -15.40
CA ALA A 582 -9.50 11.34 -14.56
C ALA A 582 -9.16 11.57 -13.08
N MET A 583 -8.16 10.86 -12.56
CA MET A 583 -7.67 11.03 -11.20
C MET A 583 -7.15 12.44 -10.97
N ASP A 584 -6.39 12.99 -11.92
CA ASP A 584 -5.90 14.36 -11.82
C ASP A 584 -7.02 15.40 -11.75
N ARG A 585 -8.09 15.24 -12.55
CA ARG A 585 -9.27 16.12 -12.47
C ARG A 585 -9.95 15.99 -11.10
N TRP A 586 -10.08 14.77 -10.59
CA TRP A 586 -10.68 14.52 -9.28
C TRP A 586 -9.87 15.17 -8.16
N LEU A 587 -8.57 14.89 -8.07
CA LEU A 587 -7.71 15.47 -7.04
C LEU A 587 -7.56 16.99 -7.19
N SER A 588 -7.57 17.53 -8.40
CA SER A 588 -7.60 18.98 -8.63
C SER A 588 -8.86 19.63 -8.07
N ALA A 589 -10.02 18.99 -8.20
CA ALA A 589 -11.28 19.47 -7.65
C ALA A 589 -11.26 19.45 -6.11
N VAL A 590 -10.76 18.36 -5.51
CA VAL A 590 -10.56 18.25 -4.06
C VAL A 590 -9.59 19.32 -3.56
N ASP A 591 -8.46 19.51 -4.24
CA ASP A 591 -7.44 20.48 -3.84
C ASP A 591 -7.97 21.92 -3.81
N ALA A 592 -8.85 22.25 -4.78
CA ALA A 592 -9.51 23.54 -4.89
C ALA A 592 -10.69 23.72 -3.91
N ASP A 593 -11.10 22.65 -3.21
CA ASP A 593 -12.23 22.71 -2.29
C ASP A 593 -11.84 23.30 -0.93
N HIS A 594 -12.32 24.51 -0.68
CA HIS A 594 -12.14 25.24 0.58
C HIS A 594 -13.33 25.10 1.55
N ARG A 595 -14.33 24.25 1.26
CA ARG A 595 -15.42 23.96 2.19
C ARG A 595 -14.89 23.34 3.48
N SER A 596 -15.58 23.62 4.58
CA SER A 596 -15.28 23.07 5.91
C SER A 596 -15.84 21.65 6.06
N MET A 597 -15.24 20.70 5.33
CA MET A 597 -15.59 19.28 5.31
C MET A 597 -14.34 18.43 5.57
N SER A 598 -14.51 17.20 6.07
CA SER A 598 -13.38 16.27 6.20
C SER A 598 -12.84 15.89 4.82
N LEU A 599 -11.56 15.46 4.75
CA LEU A 599 -10.97 15.09 3.46
C LEU A 599 -11.76 13.97 2.75
N ALA A 600 -12.17 12.92 3.49
CA ALA A 600 -13.01 11.85 2.96
C ALA A 600 -14.33 12.37 2.34
N GLN A 601 -14.96 13.36 2.97
CA GLN A 601 -16.16 14.00 2.44
C GLN A 601 -15.87 14.79 1.17
N LYS A 602 -14.73 15.48 1.07
CA LYS A 602 -14.31 16.21 -0.14
C LYS A 602 -14.01 15.24 -1.28
N VAL A 603 -13.22 14.20 -1.03
CA VAL A 603 -12.94 13.14 -2.02
C VAL A 603 -14.24 12.56 -2.56
N SER A 604 -15.21 12.28 -1.69
CA SER A 604 -16.52 11.79 -2.11
C SER A 604 -17.34 12.82 -2.91
N ALA A 605 -17.34 14.09 -2.50
CA ALA A 605 -18.19 15.14 -3.08
C ALA A 605 -17.63 15.73 -4.39
N ASP A 606 -16.31 15.76 -4.54
CA ASP A 606 -15.62 16.40 -5.67
C ASP A 606 -15.23 15.43 -6.78
N ARG A 607 -15.69 14.17 -6.69
CA ARG A 607 -15.54 13.21 -7.77
C ARG A 607 -16.26 13.74 -9.03
N PRO A 608 -15.57 13.89 -10.18
CA PRO A 608 -16.21 14.35 -11.40
C PRO A 608 -17.36 13.42 -11.80
N THR A 609 -18.46 13.99 -12.31
CA THR A 609 -19.68 13.23 -12.60
C THR A 609 -19.51 12.15 -13.67
N ASP A 610 -18.51 12.29 -14.54
CA ASP A 610 -18.14 11.31 -15.57
C ASP A 610 -17.15 10.24 -15.07
N VAL A 611 -16.69 10.33 -13.81
CA VAL A 611 -15.86 9.34 -13.14
C VAL A 611 -16.77 8.45 -12.28
N HIS A 612 -17.28 7.40 -12.90
CA HIS A 612 -18.10 6.36 -12.30
C HIS A 612 -17.60 4.97 -12.73
N ASP A 613 -18.16 3.89 -12.17
CA ASP A 613 -17.81 2.54 -12.61
C ASP A 613 -18.07 2.38 -14.11
N ARG A 614 -17.18 1.64 -14.78
CA ARG A 614 -17.36 1.20 -16.17
C ARG A 614 -17.51 -0.30 -16.14
N CYS A 615 -18.51 -0.79 -16.86
CA CYS A 615 -18.79 -2.22 -16.98
C CYS A 615 -18.38 -2.70 -18.38
N SER A 616 -18.65 -3.96 -18.70
CA SER A 616 -18.45 -4.43 -20.07
C SER A 616 -19.26 -3.57 -21.05
N ALA A 617 -18.89 -3.62 -22.32
CA ALA A 617 -19.51 -2.82 -23.39
C ALA A 617 -20.95 -3.24 -23.74
N VAL A 618 -21.64 -4.01 -22.90
CA VAL A 618 -23.08 -4.32 -23.08
C VAL A 618 -23.91 -3.26 -22.37
N ASP A 619 -24.19 -2.17 -23.09
CA ASP A 619 -25.00 -1.05 -22.60
C ASP A 619 -26.36 -1.52 -22.04
N GLY A 620 -26.69 -1.07 -20.83
CA GLY A 620 -28.01 -1.27 -20.20
C GLY A 620 -28.28 -2.64 -19.58
N VAL A 621 -27.37 -3.62 -19.70
CA VAL A 621 -27.56 -4.98 -19.16
C VAL A 621 -26.81 -5.19 -17.84
N GLU A 622 -25.67 -4.54 -17.65
CA GLU A 622 -24.75 -4.81 -16.52
C GLU A 622 -24.79 -3.81 -15.37
N GLN A 623 -25.39 -2.64 -15.60
CA GLN A 623 -25.32 -1.50 -14.70
C GLN A 623 -26.58 -1.35 -13.86
N VAL A 624 -26.38 -1.13 -12.56
CA VAL A 624 -27.42 -0.63 -11.66
C VAL A 624 -27.07 0.77 -11.19
N SER A 625 -28.06 1.65 -11.10
CA SER A 625 -27.86 2.99 -10.52
C SER A 625 -27.96 2.90 -9.00
N VAL A 626 -26.89 3.27 -8.31
CA VAL A 626 -26.83 3.35 -6.85
C VAL A 626 -27.03 4.82 -6.44
N PRO A 627 -28.03 5.14 -5.60
CA PRO A 627 -28.30 6.51 -5.18
C PRO A 627 -27.07 7.19 -4.56
N GLY A 628 -26.72 8.37 -5.07
CA GLY A 628 -25.56 9.14 -4.59
C GLY A 628 -24.19 8.59 -5.01
N VAL A 629 -24.16 7.55 -5.84
CA VAL A 629 -22.93 6.92 -6.36
C VAL A 629 -22.94 6.92 -7.90
N GLY A 630 -24.06 6.63 -8.54
CA GLY A 630 -24.14 6.48 -10.00
C GLY A 630 -24.13 5.01 -10.46
N PRO A 631 -23.79 4.73 -11.72
CA PRO A 631 -23.81 3.37 -12.25
C PRO A 631 -22.72 2.49 -11.62
N VAL A 632 -23.06 1.24 -11.32
CA VAL A 632 -22.20 0.19 -10.74
C VAL A 632 -22.45 -1.14 -11.46
N CYS A 633 -21.41 -1.93 -11.65
CA CYS A 633 -21.50 -3.23 -12.33
C CYS A 633 -22.01 -4.34 -11.41
N ARG A 634 -23.05 -5.06 -11.83
CA ARG A 634 -23.71 -6.10 -11.02
C ARG A 634 -23.57 -7.53 -11.56
N LEU A 635 -23.43 -7.72 -12.86
CA LEU A 635 -23.36 -9.05 -13.47
C LEU A 635 -21.97 -9.66 -13.29
N LYS A 636 -21.84 -10.58 -12.33
CA LYS A 636 -20.56 -11.21 -11.96
C LYS A 636 -20.00 -12.08 -13.08
N GLU A 637 -20.88 -12.75 -13.81
CA GLU A 637 -20.55 -13.74 -14.83
C GLU A 637 -19.85 -13.09 -16.03
N LEU A 638 -20.35 -11.92 -16.47
CA LEU A 638 -19.75 -11.14 -17.56
C LEU A 638 -18.42 -10.50 -17.17
N GLN A 639 -18.15 -10.43 -15.86
CA GLN A 639 -16.89 -9.95 -15.30
C GLN A 639 -15.93 -11.08 -14.95
N THR A 640 -16.28 -12.34 -15.27
CA THR A 640 -15.49 -13.52 -14.90
C THR A 640 -15.09 -13.50 -13.41
N ARG A 641 -16.01 -13.06 -12.54
CA ARG A 641 -15.77 -12.96 -11.10
C ARG A 641 -16.01 -14.31 -10.42
N PHE A 642 -15.00 -15.15 -10.52
CA PHE A 642 -14.96 -16.46 -9.86
C PHE A 642 -14.67 -16.33 -8.36
N ALA A 643 -14.89 -17.42 -7.63
CA ALA A 643 -14.69 -17.54 -6.20
C ALA A 643 -13.29 -18.09 -5.89
N THR A 644 -13.02 -18.27 -4.59
CA THR A 644 -11.83 -18.96 -4.06
C THR A 644 -12.29 -20.15 -3.21
N PRO A 645 -11.38 -21.08 -2.81
CA PRO A 645 -11.74 -22.16 -1.89
C PRO A 645 -12.35 -21.65 -0.58
N ALA A 646 -11.86 -20.53 -0.06
CA ALA A 646 -12.39 -19.91 1.16
C ALA A 646 -13.81 -19.33 0.95
N MET A 647 -14.08 -18.70 -0.20
CA MET A 647 -15.44 -18.25 -0.55
C MET A 647 -16.40 -19.43 -0.76
N VAL A 648 -15.93 -20.53 -1.37
CA VAL A 648 -16.70 -21.79 -1.49
C VAL A 648 -16.96 -22.42 -0.11
N ALA A 649 -16.05 -22.23 0.84
CA ALA A 649 -16.22 -22.62 2.25
C ALA A 649 -17.16 -21.67 3.04
N GLY A 650 -17.60 -20.56 2.45
CA GLY A 650 -18.57 -19.62 3.02
C GLY A 650 -18.01 -18.24 3.40
N GLU A 651 -16.73 -17.96 3.15
CA GLU A 651 -16.17 -16.62 3.37
C GLU A 651 -16.78 -15.59 2.40
N SER A 652 -16.87 -14.33 2.83
CA SER A 652 -17.30 -13.24 1.96
C SER A 652 -16.25 -12.87 0.91
N VAL A 653 -16.63 -12.09 -0.10
CA VAL A 653 -15.69 -11.55 -1.12
C VAL A 653 -14.60 -10.62 -0.53
N ALA A 654 -14.74 -10.18 0.72
CA ALA A 654 -13.72 -9.41 1.39
C ALA A 654 -12.45 -10.23 1.65
N THR A 655 -12.56 -11.57 1.75
CA THR A 655 -11.43 -12.51 1.87
C THR A 655 -10.32 -11.97 2.78
N ASP A 656 -10.65 -11.54 4.01
CA ASP A 656 -9.73 -10.93 4.97
C ASP A 656 -9.75 -11.63 6.33
N ILE A 657 -10.37 -12.81 6.39
CA ILE A 657 -10.44 -13.62 7.60
C ILE A 657 -9.36 -14.72 7.50
N ASN A 658 -8.11 -14.31 7.74
CA ASN A 658 -6.97 -15.22 7.77
C ASN A 658 -7.07 -16.30 8.87
N LYS A 659 -7.87 -16.06 9.92
CA LYS A 659 -8.29 -17.07 10.90
C LYS A 659 -9.73 -16.79 11.32
N CYS A 660 -10.62 -17.72 11.06
CA CYS A 660 -12.03 -17.58 11.38
C CYS A 660 -12.31 -17.80 12.88
N SER A 661 -13.36 -17.15 13.38
CA SER A 661 -13.99 -17.60 14.62
C SER A 661 -14.65 -18.96 14.40
N LEU A 662 -14.67 -19.83 15.40
CA LEU A 662 -15.25 -21.18 15.27
C LEU A 662 -16.64 -21.29 15.90
N GLN A 663 -17.47 -22.13 15.31
CA GLN A 663 -18.75 -22.61 15.83
C GLN A 663 -18.78 -24.15 15.83
N PRO A 664 -19.60 -24.80 16.68
CA PRO A 664 -19.70 -26.25 16.70
C PRO A 664 -20.17 -26.82 15.36
N LEU A 665 -19.57 -27.93 14.93
CA LEU A 665 -20.03 -28.71 13.78
C LEU A 665 -21.38 -29.38 14.10
N ARG A 666 -22.43 -29.16 13.29
CA ARG A 666 -23.77 -29.71 13.52
C ARG A 666 -24.40 -30.25 12.25
N ARG A 667 -25.00 -31.44 12.31
CA ARG A 667 -25.72 -32.05 11.17
C ARG A 667 -26.83 -31.16 10.63
N SER A 668 -27.50 -30.39 11.51
CA SER A 668 -28.58 -29.47 11.15
C SER A 668 -28.17 -28.35 10.20
N ASP A 669 -26.87 -28.08 10.06
CA ASP A 669 -26.36 -26.95 9.29
C ASP A 669 -26.18 -27.31 7.80
N TYR A 670 -26.46 -28.57 7.43
CA TYR A 670 -26.36 -29.11 6.09
C TYR A 670 -27.75 -29.46 5.55
N PRO A 671 -28.06 -29.11 4.29
CA PRO A 671 -29.30 -29.52 3.64
C PRO A 671 -29.28 -30.98 3.15
N ILE A 672 -28.23 -31.74 3.47
CA ILE A 672 -27.95 -33.09 2.99
C ILE A 672 -27.73 -34.03 4.17
N GLU A 673 -28.14 -35.29 4.03
CA GLU A 673 -27.92 -36.32 5.04
C GLU A 673 -26.55 -36.98 4.88
N PHE A 674 -25.79 -37.06 5.97
CA PHE A 674 -24.57 -37.85 6.07
C PHE A 674 -24.86 -39.19 6.75
N THR A 675 -24.14 -40.24 6.35
CA THR A 675 -24.11 -41.47 7.14
C THR A 675 -23.43 -41.22 8.49
N ASP A 676 -23.61 -42.14 9.44
CA ASP A 676 -22.95 -42.02 10.74
C ASP A 676 -21.43 -42.14 10.62
N GLU A 677 -20.93 -42.96 9.69
CA GLU A 677 -19.51 -43.07 9.40
C GLU A 677 -18.94 -41.81 8.74
N GLU A 678 -19.65 -41.22 7.77
CA GLU A 678 -19.24 -39.96 7.13
C GLU A 678 -19.18 -38.82 8.15
N TRP A 679 -20.18 -38.75 9.03
CA TRP A 679 -20.22 -37.74 10.07
C TRP A 679 -19.10 -37.89 11.09
N ALA A 680 -18.82 -39.12 11.55
CA ALA A 680 -17.73 -39.38 12.48
C ALA A 680 -16.36 -39.01 11.88
N GLN A 681 -16.17 -39.21 10.57
CA GLN A 681 -14.96 -38.76 9.87
C GLN A 681 -14.85 -37.24 9.81
N LEU A 682 -15.95 -36.53 9.56
CA LEU A 682 -15.97 -35.06 9.62
C LEU A 682 -15.68 -34.52 11.03
N GLU A 683 -16.23 -35.13 12.07
CA GLU A 683 -15.94 -34.76 13.46
C GLU A 683 -14.46 -34.96 13.81
N ALA A 684 -13.84 -36.03 13.30
CA ALA A 684 -12.41 -36.28 13.47
C ALA A 684 -11.53 -35.28 12.68
N ALA A 685 -11.98 -34.87 11.49
CA ALA A 685 -11.26 -33.91 10.63
C ALA A 685 -11.36 -32.47 11.14
N LEU A 686 -12.47 -32.11 11.81
CA LEU A 686 -12.79 -30.76 12.29
C LEU A 686 -13.08 -30.76 13.79
N PRO A 687 -12.14 -31.23 14.64
CA PRO A 687 -12.41 -31.53 16.06
C PRO A 687 -12.67 -30.28 16.91
N THR A 688 -12.26 -29.10 16.42
CA THR A 688 -12.45 -27.81 17.09
C THR A 688 -13.69 -27.06 16.59
N GLY A 689 -14.46 -27.65 15.67
CA GLY A 689 -15.60 -27.03 15.01
C GLY A 689 -15.25 -26.47 13.63
N VAL A 690 -16.14 -25.63 13.11
CA VAL A 690 -16.08 -25.06 11.75
C VAL A 690 -16.11 -23.54 11.79
N CYS A 691 -15.67 -22.88 10.72
CA CYS A 691 -15.71 -21.43 10.62
C CYS A 691 -17.13 -20.86 10.76
N ASP A 692 -17.25 -19.84 11.60
CA ASP A 692 -18.36 -18.90 11.64
C ASP A 692 -17.96 -17.62 10.90
N TRP A 693 -18.14 -17.65 9.57
CA TRP A 693 -17.82 -16.52 8.68
C TRP A 693 -18.70 -15.28 8.89
N GLN A 694 -19.74 -15.35 9.74
CA GLN A 694 -20.55 -14.19 10.10
C GLN A 694 -19.92 -13.35 11.21
N ARG A 695 -18.91 -13.89 11.89
CA ARG A 695 -18.14 -13.17 12.92
C ARG A 695 -16.84 -12.63 12.34
N PRO A 696 -16.30 -11.54 12.92
CA PRO A 696 -14.95 -11.10 12.63
C PRO A 696 -13.92 -12.22 12.82
N GLY A 697 -12.84 -12.15 12.05
CA GLY A 697 -11.69 -13.04 12.22
C GLY A 697 -11.06 -12.90 13.60
N VAL A 698 -10.38 -13.96 14.05
CA VAL A 698 -9.59 -13.93 15.27
C VAL A 698 -8.51 -12.86 15.13
N ASP A 699 -8.43 -11.98 16.12
CA ASP A 699 -7.51 -10.83 16.15
C ASP A 699 -7.65 -9.79 15.01
N GLN A 700 -8.63 -9.95 14.12
CA GLN A 700 -8.96 -8.98 13.09
C GLN A 700 -9.26 -7.62 13.73
N ARG A 701 -8.59 -6.59 13.22
CA ARG A 701 -8.65 -5.23 13.76
C ARG A 701 -8.17 -4.24 12.72
N ASN A 702 -8.55 -2.99 12.91
CA ASN A 702 -8.10 -1.89 12.07
C ASN A 702 -6.57 -1.78 12.03
N THR A 703 -6.07 -1.41 10.85
CA THR A 703 -4.67 -1.04 10.62
C THR A 703 -4.33 0.22 11.40
N ILE A 704 -3.22 0.16 12.14
CA ILE A 704 -2.67 1.29 12.88
C ILE A 704 -1.73 2.05 11.95
N PRO A 705 -2.00 3.33 11.65
CA PRO A 705 -1.18 4.06 10.70
C PRO A 705 0.20 4.40 11.28
N TRP A 706 1.18 4.57 10.39
CA TRP A 706 2.53 5.06 10.70
C TRP A 706 3.22 4.26 11.82
N LEU A 707 3.33 2.94 11.65
CA LEU A 707 4.15 2.10 12.54
C LEU A 707 5.64 2.24 12.20
N SER A 708 6.46 2.28 13.26
CA SER A 708 7.90 2.03 13.20
C SER A 708 8.24 0.74 13.93
N TYR A 709 9.11 -0.07 13.34
CA TYR A 709 9.54 -1.37 13.84
C TYR A 709 10.90 -1.30 14.54
N GLN A 710 11.29 -0.11 14.98
CA GLN A 710 12.45 0.10 15.84
C GLN A 710 12.18 1.11 16.95
N ASP A 711 12.92 0.95 18.05
CA ASP A 711 12.98 1.94 19.11
C ASP A 711 14.00 3.06 18.78
N ALA A 712 14.14 4.01 19.69
CA ALA A 712 15.07 5.14 19.51
C ALA A 712 16.55 4.72 19.49
N GLY A 713 16.87 3.51 19.97
CA GLY A 713 18.20 2.90 19.94
C GLY A 713 18.43 1.99 18.72
N GLY A 714 17.46 1.87 17.82
CA GLY A 714 17.53 1.01 16.64
C GLY A 714 17.30 -0.47 16.93
N GLN A 715 16.82 -0.83 18.12
CA GLN A 715 16.43 -2.21 18.43
C GLN A 715 15.05 -2.51 17.84
N VAL A 716 14.87 -3.73 17.35
CA VAL A 716 13.59 -4.16 16.75
C VAL A 716 12.43 -4.04 17.74
N VAL A 717 11.30 -3.59 17.23
CA VAL A 717 10.00 -3.61 17.91
C VAL A 717 9.07 -4.46 17.06
N TYR A 718 8.99 -5.75 17.36
CA TYR A 718 8.13 -6.69 16.64
C TYR A 718 6.66 -6.27 16.68
N GLY A 719 5.97 -6.27 15.53
CA GLY A 719 4.59 -5.80 15.40
C GLY A 719 4.43 -4.27 15.38
N GLY A 720 5.54 -3.54 15.53
CA GLY A 720 5.62 -2.09 15.37
C GLY A 720 5.00 -1.28 16.51
N ARG A 721 5.45 -0.03 16.61
CA ARG A 721 4.89 1.01 17.48
C ARG A 721 4.48 2.20 16.64
N ALA A 722 3.28 2.72 16.86
CA ALA A 722 2.80 3.92 16.18
C ALA A 722 3.70 5.11 16.49
N LEU A 723 4.09 5.86 15.46
CA LEU A 723 4.77 7.15 15.60
C LEU A 723 3.84 8.23 16.17
N GLY A 724 2.53 8.07 15.97
CA GLY A 724 1.52 9.07 16.31
C GLY A 724 1.44 10.20 15.27
N PRO A 725 0.76 11.31 15.62
CA PRO A 725 0.65 12.49 14.76
C PRO A 725 2.01 13.02 14.33
N ALA A 726 2.08 13.63 13.15
CA ALA A 726 3.30 14.27 12.70
C ALA A 726 3.71 15.40 13.67
N PRO A 727 5.02 15.59 13.95
CA PRO A 727 5.47 16.72 14.74
C PRO A 727 4.93 18.03 14.18
N GLY A 728 4.40 18.90 15.05
CA GLY A 728 3.83 20.18 14.63
C GLY A 728 4.85 21.02 13.85
N GLY A 729 4.41 21.62 12.73
CA GLY A 729 5.32 22.35 11.83
C GLY A 729 6.18 21.43 10.97
N SER A 730 5.66 20.28 10.54
CA SER A 730 6.35 19.42 9.56
C SER A 730 5.40 18.88 8.49
N GLY A 731 5.98 18.27 7.44
CA GLY A 731 5.26 17.75 6.28
C GLY A 731 4.70 18.83 5.34
N GLY A 732 5.11 20.09 5.51
CA GLY A 732 4.53 21.27 4.86
C GLY A 732 4.45 21.21 3.34
N GLY A 733 5.46 20.62 2.72
CA GLY A 733 5.60 20.48 1.28
C GLY A 733 5.26 19.10 0.73
N TRP A 734 4.79 18.17 1.58
CA TRP A 734 4.45 16.79 1.18
C TRP A 734 3.19 16.72 0.32
N THR A 735 2.23 17.58 0.64
CA THR A 735 0.93 17.74 0.01
C THR A 735 0.47 19.18 0.21
N SER A 736 -0.53 19.62 -0.55
CA SER A 736 -1.23 20.86 -0.25
C SER A 736 -1.91 20.81 1.12
N GLY A 737 -2.34 21.98 1.61
CA GLY A 737 -3.07 22.10 2.87
C GLY A 737 -4.40 21.32 2.87
N THR A 738 -5.07 21.20 1.72
CA THR A 738 -6.34 20.47 1.59
C THR A 738 -6.17 18.99 1.93
N PHE A 739 -5.03 18.39 1.56
CA PHE A 739 -4.70 16.98 1.81
C PHE A 739 -3.89 16.73 3.07
N SER A 740 -3.88 17.65 4.04
CA SER A 740 -3.00 17.56 5.22
C SER A 740 -3.56 16.75 6.40
N SER A 741 -4.70 16.06 6.24
CA SER A 741 -5.36 15.26 7.30
C SER A 741 -4.42 14.27 7.96
N TRP A 742 -3.57 13.61 7.17
CA TRP A 742 -2.59 12.61 7.62
C TRP A 742 -1.58 13.14 8.68
N ARG A 743 -1.43 14.47 8.82
CA ARG A 743 -0.57 15.07 9.85
C ARG A 743 -1.19 15.01 11.24
N GLY A 744 -2.52 15.03 11.34
CA GLY A 744 -3.29 14.94 12.58
C GLY A 744 -3.79 13.51 12.75
N GLY A 745 -3.00 12.68 13.43
CA GLY A 745 -3.30 11.26 13.64
C GLY A 745 -4.53 10.97 14.49
#